data_AF-A0A7R8H082-F1
#
_entry.id   AF-A0A7R8H082-F1
#
_cell.length_a   1.000
_cell.length_b   1.000
_cell.length_c   1.000
_cell.angle_alpha   90.00
_cell.angle_beta   90.00
_cell.angle_gamma   90.00
#
_symmetry.space_group_name_H-M   'P 1'
#
loop_
_entity.id
_entity.type
_entity.pdbx_description
1 polymer ?
#
loop_
_entity_poly.entity_id
_entity_poly.type
_entity_poly.pdbx_seq_one_letter_code
_entity_poly.pdbx_strand_id
1 'polypeptide(L)'
;MDRLPGAYLLKQAWDATKLAGAIKAYRSTSVVPTKPNPLAAFKGPKANKRLKELFEDKNYVEMCKCFLFDPIVELALDFSNLWWRVWDIYWIFIIIRILFAFTQTGYIHPDEYFQSVEVITGDVLSLKTNTPWEFNVTAPLRSPSVPYVLYGLPLSLLRGVNFLFHHYTGYNFFIGSFMVSLIPRIVILTSSFIVDFTVYKICILYKHSYNQCLTTLASSYVMIVFASRSFSNTLEMIMTSLLIYWTAHCMRRTQETVYLHSRVQKEADEADTIAERVKINKKRKLIPGHDYKYFLHLSMICAIGVYNRPTFFIYASMPLFYWFQRNIAVDSYWTPFQTFNFRIFSIAPGFFLTALILLFTDSLYFGELTLKKIWNLTMNWEDWKLTPLNFILYNVVPGNLSNHGTHPFWHHMLINIPLLFGPLGIVSLITVLNFVTELFFNDWRRKPGLRTVFSMTMMTYIVSLGLLSVFPHQEPRFLIPLIVPIVLMNAHKLRWKFGEKKPFLTLWYIFNITLAVFYGYFHQAGVVPMVTHISNHFGHRHNEVNVIFSKTYMPPTFPLLRPNTKRTESEYSKNININFIDLSGKPLDQVINQMNTLYSRELFVSIKKKKEEQTESYVVLPGCAFNEIKVLLQDKNISLSKVHSVFPHISTELHTIKDVGNFVSNLLSNNGEPRSRKNSVLDVDTTDALPERPIDFRSFSSPAHFPIQEKRFPSIHTTLTHKDGDAYNLTNGERLLIVFNHNEYESSREIPPRAGTDKDMEAIRSSFEPLNFNIEVCENYTASQIEDKLCSLSEMNNLSCLVIFISTHGEEEGILYGFDRNYRLDRDIIRNLLPDSCPILAGKPKLIFIQACQGDLADDGTYLQCLTQNNMPRYAFDGRGSARAIYRIPTYSDLLIYTASYPGQFSFRSNSGSWFIQAICKEISNSSEDEDLISILTRVSRYVALEKTSNVPDNDRLHDKKQVPHRQDTLIRKIYFKSQPTESHDKNHGLIRQKFVSEPHLKKKEHFLVNLLEDTTLFTSLGYNTMGGTKNELL
;
A
#
# COMPACT_ATOMS: atom_id res chain seq x y z
N MET A 1 -32.37 0.19 40.43
CA MET A 1 -31.69 0.36 39.12
C MET A 1 -32.63 0.90 38.03
N ASP A 2 -33.95 0.91 38.27
CA ASP A 2 -34.99 1.08 37.26
C ASP A 2 -35.25 2.55 36.84
N ARG A 3 -34.19 3.39 36.75
CA ARG A 3 -34.24 4.79 36.28
C ARG A 3 -33.23 5.12 35.16
N LEU A 4 -32.70 4.10 34.46
CA LEU A 4 -31.88 4.29 33.26
C LEU A 4 -32.72 4.06 31.99
N PRO A 5 -32.74 5.01 31.03
CA PRO A 5 -33.38 4.80 29.73
C PRO A 5 -32.78 3.57 29.04
N GLY A 6 -33.63 2.60 28.69
CA GLY A 6 -33.19 1.31 28.12
C GLY A 6 -33.01 0.18 29.14
N ALA A 7 -32.97 0.43 30.45
CA ALA A 7 -32.94 -0.64 31.46
C ALA A 7 -34.20 -1.53 31.37
N TYR A 8 -35.36 -0.94 31.06
CA TYR A 8 -36.60 -1.68 30.79
C TYR A 8 -36.51 -2.57 29.53
N LEU A 9 -35.81 -2.14 28.47
CA LEU A 9 -35.57 -2.93 27.26
C LEU A 9 -34.54 -4.05 27.50
N LEU A 10 -33.49 -3.79 28.30
CA LEU A 10 -32.54 -4.81 28.75
C LEU A 10 -33.23 -5.87 29.64
N LYS A 11 -34.11 -5.43 30.54
CA LYS A 11 -34.96 -6.30 31.37
C LYS A 11 -35.93 -7.11 30.50
N GLN A 12 -36.60 -6.51 29.53
CA GLN A 12 -37.42 -7.23 28.55
C GLN A 12 -36.60 -8.21 27.69
N ALA A 13 -35.36 -7.89 27.30
CA ALA A 13 -34.49 -8.80 26.54
C ALA A 13 -34.02 -10.00 27.39
N TRP A 14 -33.67 -9.75 28.66
CA TRP A 14 -33.27 -10.76 29.64
C TRP A 14 -34.43 -11.65 30.07
N ASP A 15 -35.60 -11.07 30.27
CA ASP A 15 -36.83 -11.82 30.55
C ASP A 15 -37.36 -12.50 29.29
N ALA A 16 -37.06 -12.00 28.09
CA ALA A 16 -37.30 -12.72 26.83
C ALA A 16 -36.35 -13.90 26.62
N THR A 17 -35.08 -13.85 27.07
CA THR A 17 -34.20 -15.03 27.05
C THR A 17 -34.57 -16.03 28.14
N LYS A 18 -34.99 -15.60 29.33
CA LYS A 18 -35.64 -16.48 30.34
C LYS A 18 -36.93 -17.09 29.81
N LEU A 19 -37.80 -16.31 29.15
CA LEU A 19 -39.05 -16.79 28.56
C LEU A 19 -38.78 -17.72 27.37
N ALA A 20 -37.74 -17.48 26.57
CA ALA A 20 -37.30 -18.43 25.54
C ALA A 20 -36.77 -19.74 26.16
N GLY A 21 -36.08 -19.67 27.30
CA GLY A 21 -35.71 -20.84 28.11
C GLY A 21 -36.94 -21.60 28.64
N ALA A 22 -37.91 -20.89 29.19
CA ALA A 22 -39.17 -21.46 29.68
C ALA A 22 -40.02 -22.05 28.53
N ILE A 23 -40.11 -21.38 27.38
CA ILE A 23 -40.78 -21.89 26.17
C ILE A 23 -40.02 -23.11 25.60
N LYS A 24 -38.69 -23.16 25.72
CA LYS A 24 -37.90 -24.36 25.36
C LYS A 24 -38.21 -25.52 26.31
N ALA A 25 -38.30 -25.27 27.62
CA ALA A 25 -38.70 -26.26 28.62
C ALA A 25 -40.17 -26.73 28.47
N TYR A 26 -41.08 -25.83 28.05
CA TYR A 26 -42.49 -26.13 27.81
C TYR A 26 -42.71 -26.84 26.46
N ARG A 27 -41.87 -26.59 25.45
CA ARG A 27 -41.84 -27.37 24.20
C ARG A 27 -41.36 -28.80 24.42
N SER A 28 -40.40 -29.04 25.33
CA SER A 28 -40.02 -30.40 25.72
C SER A 28 -41.11 -31.20 26.45
N THR A 29 -42.22 -30.58 26.86
CA THR A 29 -43.36 -31.25 27.51
C THR A 29 -44.66 -31.22 26.70
N SER A 30 -44.68 -30.68 25.46
CA SER A 30 -45.92 -30.55 24.67
C SER A 30 -45.83 -31.00 23.20
N VAL A 31 -46.23 -32.25 22.96
CA VAL A 31 -46.81 -32.82 21.72
C VAL A 31 -45.91 -32.89 20.47
N VAL A 32 -44.75 -32.22 20.40
CA VAL A 32 -43.70 -32.55 19.42
C VAL A 32 -42.38 -32.78 20.17
N PRO A 33 -41.74 -33.96 20.07
CA PRO A 33 -40.52 -34.26 20.82
C PRO A 33 -39.34 -33.47 20.25
N THR A 34 -39.07 -32.29 20.84
CA THR A 34 -37.79 -31.61 20.66
C THR A 34 -36.69 -32.49 21.27
N LYS A 35 -36.03 -33.31 20.45
CA LYS A 35 -34.84 -34.07 20.84
C LYS A 35 -33.86 -33.13 21.57
N PRO A 36 -33.22 -33.56 22.67
CA PRO A 36 -32.11 -32.80 23.24
C PRO A 36 -30.97 -32.67 22.21
N ASN A 37 -30.13 -31.65 22.38
CA ASN A 37 -28.95 -31.38 21.55
C ASN A 37 -28.14 -32.68 21.33
N PRO A 38 -27.97 -33.19 20.08
CA PRO A 38 -27.54 -34.57 19.84
C PRO A 38 -26.20 -34.90 20.49
N LEU A 39 -25.26 -33.95 20.54
CA LEU A 39 -23.95 -34.08 21.19
C LEU A 39 -24.03 -34.49 22.68
N ALA A 40 -25.13 -34.22 23.38
CA ALA A 40 -25.32 -34.63 24.78
C ALA A 40 -25.87 -36.06 24.95
N ALA A 41 -26.24 -36.75 23.86
CA ALA A 41 -26.92 -38.06 23.89
C ALA A 41 -26.03 -39.25 23.46
N PHE A 42 -24.78 -39.02 23.04
CA PHE A 42 -23.91 -40.04 22.43
C PHE A 42 -23.20 -41.00 23.40
N LYS A 43 -23.90 -41.46 24.43
CA LYS A 43 -23.49 -42.63 25.25
C LYS A 43 -24.71 -43.49 25.62
N GLY A 44 -24.91 -44.61 24.92
CA GLY A 44 -25.81 -45.69 25.34
C GLY A 44 -26.69 -46.30 24.23
N PRO A 45 -27.25 -47.50 24.44
CA PRO A 45 -27.95 -48.28 23.41
C PRO A 45 -29.21 -47.63 22.83
N LYS A 46 -29.81 -46.65 23.53
CA LYS A 46 -30.95 -45.88 23.03
C LYS A 46 -30.61 -45.04 21.79
N ALA A 47 -29.36 -44.58 21.66
CA ALA A 47 -28.90 -43.85 20.46
C ALA A 47 -28.86 -44.77 19.24
N ASN A 48 -28.28 -45.98 19.39
CA ASN A 48 -28.23 -46.98 18.32
C ASN A 48 -29.63 -47.41 17.87
N LYS A 49 -30.60 -47.56 18.79
CA LYS A 49 -31.99 -47.83 18.41
C LYS A 49 -32.57 -46.70 17.55
N ARG A 50 -32.40 -45.43 17.94
CA ARG A 50 -32.96 -44.32 17.16
C ARG A 50 -32.27 -44.12 15.80
N LEU A 51 -30.98 -44.45 15.69
CA LEU A 51 -30.29 -44.51 14.40
C LEU A 51 -30.82 -45.64 13.50
N LYS A 52 -31.09 -46.82 14.07
CA LYS A 52 -31.70 -47.95 13.33
C LYS A 52 -33.10 -47.62 12.83
N GLU A 53 -33.94 -47.05 13.69
CA GLU A 53 -35.27 -46.54 13.33
C GLU A 53 -35.18 -45.53 12.17
N LEU A 54 -34.27 -44.55 12.23
CA LEU A 54 -34.09 -43.56 11.15
C LEU A 54 -33.53 -44.16 9.84
N PHE A 55 -32.85 -45.30 9.91
CA PHE A 55 -32.37 -46.04 8.73
C PHE A 55 -33.51 -46.86 8.09
N GLU A 56 -34.33 -47.50 8.92
CA GLU A 56 -35.54 -48.24 8.50
C GLU A 56 -36.60 -47.29 7.93
N ASP A 57 -36.79 -46.11 8.54
CA ASP A 57 -37.61 -44.99 8.06
C ASP A 57 -37.06 -44.33 6.76
N LYS A 58 -35.84 -44.68 6.32
CA LYS A 58 -35.08 -44.01 5.24
C LYS A 58 -34.90 -42.50 5.43
N ASN A 59 -34.98 -42.01 6.67
CA ASN A 59 -34.86 -40.58 7.00
C ASN A 59 -33.38 -40.19 7.22
N TYR A 60 -32.61 -40.27 6.13
CA TYR A 60 -31.18 -39.99 6.13
C TYR A 60 -30.85 -38.55 6.54
N VAL A 61 -31.76 -37.59 6.37
CA VAL A 61 -31.60 -36.19 6.81
C VAL A 61 -31.50 -36.09 8.34
N GLU A 62 -32.47 -36.65 9.06
CA GLU A 62 -32.47 -36.65 10.52
C GLU A 62 -31.38 -37.55 11.10
N MET A 63 -30.90 -38.53 10.33
CA MET A 63 -29.72 -39.34 10.68
C MET A 63 -28.43 -38.53 10.54
N CYS A 64 -28.22 -37.78 9.45
CA CYS A 64 -27.06 -36.90 9.29
C CYS A 64 -26.97 -35.85 10.40
N LYS A 65 -28.10 -35.27 10.84
CA LYS A 65 -28.15 -34.34 12.00
C LYS A 65 -27.80 -34.98 13.34
N CYS A 66 -27.81 -36.31 13.46
CA CYS A 66 -27.28 -36.96 14.65
C CYS A 66 -25.75 -36.93 14.69
N PHE A 67 -25.07 -36.93 13.54
CA PHE A 67 -23.60 -36.96 13.45
C PHE A 67 -22.96 -35.59 13.16
N LEU A 68 -23.67 -34.71 12.45
CA LEU A 68 -23.19 -33.41 11.98
C LEU A 68 -24.04 -32.29 12.57
N PHE A 69 -23.43 -31.14 12.81
CA PHE A 69 -24.09 -29.95 13.34
C PHE A 69 -25.19 -29.46 12.38
N ASP A 70 -26.41 -29.18 12.86
CA ASP A 70 -27.59 -28.90 12.01
C ASP A 70 -27.33 -27.94 10.83
N PRO A 71 -26.62 -26.79 10.99
CA PRO A 71 -26.36 -25.87 9.88
C PRO A 71 -25.49 -26.47 8.76
N ILE A 72 -24.65 -27.46 9.05
CA ILE A 72 -23.83 -28.16 8.05
C ILE A 72 -24.73 -29.08 7.21
N VAL A 73 -25.69 -29.76 7.84
CA VAL A 73 -26.66 -30.62 7.15
C VAL A 73 -27.65 -29.79 6.35
N GLU A 74 -28.14 -28.67 6.89
CA GLU A 74 -28.98 -27.71 6.16
C GLU A 74 -28.23 -27.12 4.95
N LEU A 75 -26.96 -26.72 5.11
CA LEU A 75 -26.11 -26.22 4.02
C LEU A 75 -25.85 -27.29 2.93
N ALA A 76 -25.56 -28.53 3.33
CA ALA A 76 -25.35 -29.64 2.39
C ALA A 76 -26.63 -29.97 1.60
N LEU A 77 -27.80 -29.93 2.25
CA LEU A 77 -29.10 -30.09 1.59
C LEU A 77 -29.43 -28.91 0.68
N ASP A 78 -29.08 -27.69 1.07
CA ASP A 78 -29.24 -26.51 0.23
C ASP A 78 -28.36 -26.54 -1.02
N PHE A 79 -27.13 -27.06 -0.90
CA PHE A 79 -26.20 -27.26 -2.01
C PHE A 79 -26.64 -28.42 -2.93
N SER A 80 -27.16 -29.51 -2.35
CA SER A 80 -27.82 -30.58 -3.13
C SER A 80 -29.05 -30.05 -3.88
N ASN A 81 -29.88 -29.20 -3.24
CA ASN A 81 -30.99 -28.54 -3.92
C ASN A 81 -30.53 -27.59 -5.03
N LEU A 82 -29.37 -26.92 -4.89
CA LEU A 82 -28.76 -26.13 -5.99
C LEU A 82 -28.39 -27.06 -7.16
N TRP A 83 -27.73 -28.18 -6.87
CA TRP A 83 -27.32 -29.19 -7.87
C TRP A 83 -28.48 -29.68 -8.73
N TRP A 84 -29.57 -30.14 -8.10
CA TRP A 84 -30.71 -30.75 -8.82
C TRP A 84 -31.72 -29.76 -9.43
N ARG A 85 -31.64 -28.46 -9.10
CA ARG A 85 -32.59 -27.44 -9.60
C ARG A 85 -32.03 -26.58 -10.73
N VAL A 86 -30.70 -26.50 -10.87
CA VAL A 86 -30.06 -25.71 -11.93
C VAL A 86 -29.66 -26.64 -13.07
N TRP A 87 -30.31 -26.48 -14.21
CA TRP A 87 -30.09 -27.30 -15.40
C TRP A 87 -29.35 -26.53 -16.52
N ASP A 88 -28.93 -27.27 -17.54
CA ASP A 88 -28.32 -26.80 -18.78
C ASP A 88 -26.96 -26.08 -18.61
N ILE A 89 -26.95 -24.75 -18.68
CA ILE A 89 -25.77 -23.97 -19.11
C ILE A 89 -24.88 -23.51 -17.94
N TYR A 90 -25.41 -23.43 -16.72
CA TYR A 90 -24.63 -22.93 -15.56
C TYR A 90 -23.41 -23.82 -15.26
N TRP A 91 -23.58 -25.14 -15.28
CA TRP A 91 -22.51 -26.09 -14.98
C TRP A 91 -21.37 -26.03 -16.00
N ILE A 92 -21.67 -25.70 -17.26
CA ILE A 92 -20.65 -25.47 -18.30
C ILE A 92 -19.75 -24.28 -17.89
N PHE A 93 -20.34 -23.17 -17.44
CA PHE A 93 -19.57 -22.01 -16.96
C PHE A 93 -18.83 -22.27 -15.64
N ILE A 94 -19.34 -23.14 -14.77
CA ILE A 94 -18.60 -23.58 -13.57
C ILE A 94 -17.40 -24.46 -13.94
N ILE A 95 -17.55 -25.40 -14.88
CA ILE A 95 -16.44 -26.20 -15.42
C ILE A 95 -15.41 -25.28 -16.08
N ILE A 96 -15.82 -24.27 -16.85
CA ILE A 96 -14.93 -23.26 -17.43
C ILE A 96 -14.18 -22.48 -16.34
N ARG A 97 -14.87 -21.99 -15.28
CA ARG A 97 -14.22 -21.29 -14.15
C ARG A 97 -13.17 -22.18 -13.46
N ILE A 98 -13.50 -23.45 -13.23
CA ILE A 98 -12.59 -24.42 -12.63
C ILE A 98 -11.38 -24.63 -13.55
N LEU A 99 -11.57 -24.96 -14.83
CA LEU A 99 -10.49 -25.16 -15.79
C LEU A 99 -9.56 -23.94 -15.84
N PHE A 100 -10.12 -22.74 -16.03
CA PHE A 100 -9.36 -21.48 -16.04
C PHE A 100 -8.54 -21.29 -14.76
N ALA A 101 -9.08 -21.60 -13.57
CA ALA A 101 -8.34 -21.46 -12.31
C ALA A 101 -7.01 -22.24 -12.31
N PHE A 102 -6.99 -23.45 -12.88
CA PHE A 102 -5.80 -24.30 -13.00
C PHE A 102 -4.90 -23.94 -14.19
N THR A 103 -5.45 -23.56 -15.34
CA THR A 103 -4.70 -23.44 -16.61
C THR A 103 -4.28 -22.02 -16.99
N GLN A 104 -4.87 -20.98 -16.39
CA GLN A 104 -4.60 -19.59 -16.76
C GLN A 104 -3.17 -19.13 -16.42
N THR A 105 -2.52 -18.49 -17.39
CA THR A 105 -1.16 -17.94 -17.29
C THR A 105 -1.14 -16.41 -17.16
N GLY A 106 -2.21 -15.72 -17.57
CA GLY A 106 -2.34 -14.26 -17.53
C GLY A 106 -2.04 -13.66 -16.16
N TYR A 107 -1.44 -12.47 -16.12
CA TYR A 107 -1.12 -11.73 -14.90
C TYR A 107 -1.84 -10.38 -14.96
N ILE A 108 -2.76 -10.15 -14.03
CA ILE A 108 -3.77 -9.09 -14.21
C ILE A 108 -3.34 -7.79 -13.52
N HIS A 109 -2.70 -7.88 -12.36
CA HIS A 109 -2.14 -6.75 -11.63
C HIS A 109 -1.14 -7.26 -10.56
N PRO A 110 -0.02 -6.56 -10.27
CA PRO A 110 0.98 -6.99 -9.29
C PRO A 110 0.41 -7.51 -7.96
N ASP A 111 -0.49 -6.73 -7.36
CA ASP A 111 -1.17 -6.97 -6.08
C ASP A 111 -1.88 -8.33 -5.95
N GLU A 112 -2.12 -9.04 -7.06
CA GLU A 112 -2.57 -10.45 -7.05
C GLU A 112 -1.71 -11.31 -6.12
N TYR A 113 -0.40 -11.01 -6.05
CA TYR A 113 0.56 -11.70 -5.19
C TYR A 113 1.06 -10.82 -4.05
N PHE A 114 1.42 -9.55 -4.31
CA PHE A 114 2.12 -8.72 -3.30
C PHE A 114 1.25 -8.33 -2.09
N GLN A 115 -0.07 -8.14 -2.25
CA GLN A 115 -0.95 -7.80 -1.12
C GLN A 115 -1.33 -8.98 -0.22
N SER A 116 -0.89 -10.21 -0.54
CA SER A 116 -1.16 -11.37 0.32
C SER A 116 -0.19 -12.54 0.11
N VAL A 117 -0.24 -13.19 -1.06
CA VAL A 117 0.42 -14.48 -1.30
C VAL A 117 1.94 -14.43 -1.15
N GLU A 118 2.62 -13.41 -1.69
CA GLU A 118 4.09 -13.25 -1.61
C GLU A 118 4.58 -13.16 -0.16
N VAL A 119 3.81 -12.49 0.71
CA VAL A 119 4.15 -12.31 2.14
C VAL A 119 3.88 -13.59 2.93
N ILE A 120 2.64 -14.08 2.90
CA ILE A 120 2.20 -15.24 3.71
C ILE A 120 2.96 -16.51 3.32
N THR A 121 3.28 -16.70 2.04
CA THR A 121 4.09 -17.82 1.55
C THR A 121 5.54 -17.71 2.05
N GLY A 122 6.11 -16.51 2.05
CA GLY A 122 7.45 -16.24 2.56
C GLY A 122 7.60 -16.63 4.03
N ASP A 123 6.62 -16.30 4.86
CA ASP A 123 6.62 -16.67 6.28
C ASP A 123 6.44 -18.17 6.51
N VAL A 124 5.40 -18.78 5.93
CA VAL A 124 5.00 -20.18 6.24
C VAL A 124 6.02 -21.22 5.74
N LEU A 125 6.70 -20.94 4.62
CA LEU A 125 7.72 -21.81 4.03
C LEU A 125 9.17 -21.34 4.32
N SER A 126 9.36 -20.25 5.06
CA SER A 126 10.66 -19.61 5.34
C SER A 126 11.46 -19.25 4.07
N LEU A 127 10.79 -18.68 3.07
CA LEU A 127 11.37 -18.30 1.78
C LEU A 127 11.77 -16.82 1.73
N LYS A 128 12.75 -16.48 0.88
CA LYS A 128 13.17 -15.09 0.60
C LYS A 128 12.27 -14.45 -0.45
N THR A 129 11.19 -13.83 0.02
CA THR A 129 10.19 -13.10 -0.78
C THR A 129 10.34 -11.58 -0.65
N ASN A 130 9.73 -10.83 -1.56
CA ASN A 130 9.73 -9.36 -1.55
C ASN A 130 8.54 -8.86 -0.72
N THR A 131 8.76 -8.59 0.58
CA THR A 131 7.75 -7.97 1.45
C THR A 131 7.52 -6.51 1.06
N PRO A 132 6.32 -6.10 0.63
CA PRO A 132 6.05 -4.72 0.24
C PRO A 132 5.84 -3.81 1.46
N TRP A 133 6.01 -2.51 1.25
CA TRP A 133 5.90 -1.46 2.27
C TRP A 133 4.55 -1.41 2.99
N GLU A 134 3.46 -1.92 2.39
CA GLU A 134 2.15 -2.05 3.04
C GLU A 134 2.18 -2.92 4.33
N PHE A 135 3.19 -3.80 4.46
CA PHE A 135 3.44 -4.67 5.62
C PHE A 135 4.62 -4.22 6.49
N ASN A 136 4.99 -2.93 6.45
CA ASN A 136 6.03 -2.38 7.33
C ASN A 136 5.66 -2.53 8.82
N VAL A 137 6.60 -3.00 9.65
CA VAL A 137 6.39 -3.34 11.07
C VAL A 137 5.95 -2.12 11.90
N THR A 138 6.54 -0.95 11.66
CA THR A 138 6.29 0.24 12.51
C THR A 138 4.89 0.80 12.34
N ALA A 139 4.44 0.93 11.08
CA ALA A 139 3.14 1.49 10.69
C ALA A 139 2.49 0.63 9.57
N PRO A 140 2.01 -0.59 9.89
CA PRO A 140 1.44 -1.50 8.90
C PRO A 140 0.08 -1.01 8.41
N LEU A 141 -0.17 -1.12 7.10
CA LEU A 141 -1.39 -0.67 6.43
C LEU A 141 -2.35 -1.81 6.09
N ARG A 142 -1.92 -3.07 6.26
CA ARG A 142 -2.71 -4.28 5.93
C ARG A 142 -2.72 -5.28 7.07
N SER A 143 -3.89 -5.87 7.28
CA SER A 143 -4.05 -7.00 8.19
C SER A 143 -3.47 -8.28 7.56
N PRO A 144 -2.42 -8.88 8.14
CA PRO A 144 -1.97 -10.23 7.76
C PRO A 144 -3.00 -11.30 8.11
N SER A 145 -3.87 -11.07 9.10
CA SER A 145 -4.73 -12.09 9.71
C SER A 145 -5.67 -12.77 8.72
N VAL A 146 -6.33 -12.02 7.83
CA VAL A 146 -7.26 -12.59 6.84
C VAL A 146 -6.51 -13.37 5.74
N PRO A 147 -5.46 -12.84 5.09
CA PRO A 147 -4.55 -13.61 4.24
C PRO A 147 -3.94 -14.86 4.90
N TYR A 148 -3.58 -14.82 6.19
CA TYR A 148 -2.97 -15.95 6.89
C TYR A 148 -3.96 -17.11 7.10
N VAL A 149 -5.22 -16.81 7.44
CA VAL A 149 -6.29 -17.82 7.53
C VAL A 149 -6.56 -18.46 6.18
N LEU A 150 -6.59 -17.68 5.10
CA LEU A 150 -6.90 -18.17 3.75
C LEU A 150 -5.76 -18.96 3.11
N TYR A 151 -4.53 -18.45 3.14
CA TYR A 151 -3.39 -19.01 2.41
C TYR A 151 -2.39 -19.72 3.33
N GLY A 152 -2.18 -19.18 4.54
CA GLY A 152 -1.21 -19.71 5.49
C GLY A 152 -1.62 -21.05 6.09
N LEU A 153 -2.91 -21.25 6.42
CA LEU A 153 -3.40 -22.52 6.94
C LEU A 153 -3.32 -23.68 5.91
N PRO A 154 -3.75 -23.52 4.63
CA PRO A 154 -3.56 -24.58 3.63
C PRO A 154 -2.09 -24.87 3.29
N LEU A 155 -1.21 -23.85 3.25
CA LEU A 155 0.22 -24.06 3.04
C LEU A 155 0.88 -24.77 4.24
N SER A 156 0.46 -24.46 5.47
CA SER A 156 0.89 -25.16 6.68
C SER A 156 0.42 -26.61 6.70
N LEU A 157 -0.80 -26.88 6.23
CA LEU A 157 -1.34 -28.23 6.09
C LEU A 157 -0.59 -29.02 5.01
N LEU A 158 -0.25 -28.42 3.86
CA LEU A 158 0.61 -29.07 2.85
C LEU A 158 1.98 -29.46 3.45
N ARG A 159 2.61 -28.55 4.23
CA ARG A 159 3.88 -28.83 4.92
C ARG A 159 3.76 -30.00 5.91
N GLY A 160 2.66 -30.07 6.67
CA GLY A 160 2.36 -31.20 7.55
C GLY A 160 2.11 -32.51 6.80
N VAL A 161 1.41 -32.47 5.66
CA VAL A 161 1.21 -33.63 4.78
C VAL A 161 2.53 -34.10 4.17
N ASN A 162 3.43 -33.20 3.76
CA ASN A 162 4.76 -33.60 3.31
C ASN A 162 5.55 -34.33 4.42
N PHE A 163 5.58 -33.77 5.63
CA PHE A 163 6.27 -34.39 6.76
C PHE A 163 5.77 -35.83 7.04
N LEU A 164 4.44 -36.03 7.02
CA LEU A 164 3.84 -37.35 7.16
C LEU A 164 4.18 -38.28 5.97
N PHE A 165 4.11 -37.78 4.74
CA PHE A 165 4.42 -38.56 3.54
C PHE A 165 5.89 -39.00 3.52
N HIS A 166 6.82 -38.13 3.91
CA HIS A 166 8.23 -38.46 4.07
C HIS A 166 8.45 -39.50 5.18
N HIS A 167 7.78 -39.35 6.33
CA HIS A 167 7.86 -40.32 7.42
C HIS A 167 7.37 -41.73 7.03
N TYR A 168 6.30 -41.84 6.23
CA TYR A 168 5.74 -43.14 5.81
C TYR A 168 6.38 -43.74 4.55
N THR A 169 6.98 -42.95 3.66
CA THR A 169 7.49 -43.44 2.36
C THR A 169 9.00 -43.27 2.16
N GLY A 170 9.67 -42.49 3.00
CA GLY A 170 11.05 -42.05 2.79
C GLY A 170 11.23 -40.93 1.75
N TYR A 171 10.21 -40.63 0.93
CA TYR A 171 10.28 -39.62 -0.12
C TYR A 171 9.63 -38.30 0.30
N ASN A 172 10.27 -37.17 0.00
CA ASN A 172 9.63 -35.86 0.13
C ASN A 172 8.65 -35.63 -1.02
N PHE A 173 7.42 -35.26 -0.69
CA PHE A 173 6.43 -34.73 -1.64
C PHE A 173 6.89 -33.35 -2.13
N PHE A 174 7.24 -33.26 -3.42
CA PHE A 174 7.87 -32.07 -3.97
C PHE A 174 6.93 -30.85 -3.97
N ILE A 175 7.10 -29.95 -2.99
CA ILE A 175 6.45 -28.63 -2.94
C ILE A 175 7.10 -27.69 -3.97
N GLY A 176 6.90 -28.02 -5.25
CA GLY A 176 7.42 -27.25 -6.38
C GLY A 176 6.69 -25.91 -6.59
N SER A 177 7.34 -24.99 -7.30
CA SER A 177 6.86 -23.63 -7.62
C SER A 177 5.41 -23.56 -8.09
N PHE A 178 4.98 -24.56 -8.88
CA PHE A 178 3.60 -24.71 -9.35
C PHE A 178 2.60 -24.93 -8.21
N MET A 179 2.87 -25.85 -7.27
CA MET A 179 1.94 -26.17 -6.17
C MET A 179 1.76 -24.99 -5.21
N VAL A 180 2.85 -24.27 -4.91
CA VAL A 180 2.82 -23.07 -4.07
C VAL A 180 1.99 -21.95 -4.74
N SER A 181 2.09 -21.82 -6.07
CA SER A 181 1.30 -20.84 -6.85
C SER A 181 -0.17 -21.25 -7.01
N LEU A 182 -0.46 -22.56 -6.98
CA LEU A 182 -1.79 -23.11 -7.24
C LEU A 182 -2.70 -23.12 -6.01
N ILE A 183 -2.18 -23.41 -4.81
CA ILE A 183 -3.00 -23.50 -3.59
C ILE A 183 -3.81 -22.22 -3.30
N PRO A 184 -3.24 -21.00 -3.37
CA PRO A 184 -4.01 -19.76 -3.22
C PRO A 184 -5.16 -19.61 -4.22
N ARG A 185 -4.96 -20.05 -5.47
CA ARG A 185 -6.00 -20.06 -6.52
C ARG A 185 -7.11 -21.05 -6.20
N ILE A 186 -6.79 -22.25 -5.70
CA ILE A 186 -7.79 -23.25 -5.27
C ILE A 186 -8.65 -22.71 -4.11
N VAL A 187 -8.03 -22.06 -3.11
CA VAL A 187 -8.74 -21.48 -1.96
C VAL A 187 -9.74 -20.40 -2.43
N ILE A 188 -9.30 -19.48 -3.30
CA ILE A 188 -10.16 -18.41 -3.80
C ILE A 188 -11.22 -18.92 -4.78
N LEU A 189 -10.89 -19.85 -5.68
CA LEU A 189 -11.88 -20.54 -6.52
C LEU A 189 -12.99 -21.15 -5.66
N THR A 190 -12.62 -21.89 -4.60
CA THR A 190 -13.57 -22.54 -3.69
C THR A 190 -14.41 -21.49 -2.96
N SER A 191 -13.79 -20.38 -2.54
CA SER A 191 -14.47 -19.25 -1.89
C SER A 191 -15.40 -18.49 -2.85
N SER A 192 -15.13 -18.50 -4.17
CA SER A 192 -15.95 -17.82 -5.18
C SER A 192 -17.38 -18.38 -5.26
N PHE A 193 -17.56 -19.68 -5.00
CA PHE A 193 -18.88 -20.33 -5.01
C PHE A 193 -19.83 -19.83 -3.91
N ILE A 194 -19.31 -19.13 -2.89
CA ILE A 194 -20.13 -18.41 -1.91
C ILE A 194 -20.95 -17.31 -2.60
N VAL A 195 -20.42 -16.68 -3.65
CA VAL A 195 -21.12 -15.64 -4.42
C VAL A 195 -22.28 -16.26 -5.23
N ASP A 196 -22.05 -17.40 -5.90
CA ASP A 196 -23.11 -18.11 -6.61
C ASP A 196 -24.19 -18.63 -5.64
N PHE A 197 -23.80 -19.20 -4.48
CA PHE A 197 -24.72 -19.69 -3.46
C PHE A 197 -25.58 -18.58 -2.84
N THR A 198 -24.98 -17.42 -2.52
CA THR A 198 -25.72 -16.28 -1.96
C THR A 198 -26.69 -15.69 -2.98
N VAL A 199 -26.29 -15.55 -4.25
CA VAL A 199 -27.19 -15.12 -5.35
C VAL A 199 -28.35 -16.11 -5.55
N TYR A 200 -28.09 -17.42 -5.59
CA TYR A 200 -29.12 -18.47 -5.63
C TYR A 200 -30.12 -18.33 -4.49
N LYS A 201 -29.63 -18.18 -3.26
CA LYS A 201 -30.44 -18.03 -2.04
C LYS A 201 -31.30 -16.77 -2.05
N ILE A 202 -30.75 -15.62 -2.45
CA ILE A 202 -31.50 -14.37 -2.62
C ILE A 202 -32.63 -14.56 -3.64
N CYS A 203 -32.33 -15.20 -4.77
CA CYS A 203 -33.35 -15.46 -5.80
C CYS A 203 -34.49 -16.35 -5.30
N ILE A 204 -34.20 -17.41 -4.54
CA ILE A 204 -35.25 -18.24 -3.91
C ILE A 204 -36.09 -17.43 -2.92
N LEU A 205 -35.45 -16.68 -2.01
CA LEU A 205 -36.14 -15.91 -0.96
C LEU A 205 -37.13 -14.88 -1.52
N TYR A 206 -36.87 -14.35 -2.71
CA TYR A 206 -37.69 -13.33 -3.37
C TYR A 206 -38.41 -13.84 -4.65
N LYS A 207 -38.39 -15.15 -4.91
CA LYS A 207 -38.99 -15.80 -6.11
C LYS A 207 -38.49 -15.25 -7.45
N HIS A 208 -37.27 -14.71 -7.50
CA HIS A 208 -36.62 -14.33 -8.76
C HIS A 208 -36.12 -15.58 -9.50
N SER A 209 -35.95 -15.47 -10.83
CA SER A 209 -35.47 -16.54 -11.70
C SER A 209 -33.99 -16.86 -11.47
N TYR A 210 -33.69 -17.70 -10.48
CA TYR A 210 -32.32 -18.08 -10.08
C TYR A 210 -31.46 -18.56 -11.27
N ASN A 211 -31.98 -19.38 -12.17
CA ASN A 211 -31.28 -19.81 -13.40
C ASN A 211 -30.83 -18.63 -14.27
N GLN A 212 -31.58 -17.52 -14.31
CA GLN A 212 -31.20 -16.34 -15.09
C GLN A 212 -30.06 -15.55 -14.41
N CYS A 213 -30.14 -15.34 -13.10
CA CYS A 213 -29.07 -14.67 -12.35
C CYS A 213 -27.78 -15.50 -12.34
N LEU A 214 -27.86 -16.80 -12.06
CA LEU A 214 -26.70 -17.69 -11.98
C LEU A 214 -25.99 -17.86 -13.32
N THR A 215 -26.71 -18.07 -14.43
CA THR A 215 -26.06 -18.17 -15.75
C THR A 215 -25.47 -16.83 -16.22
N THR A 216 -26.02 -15.69 -15.81
CA THR A 216 -25.41 -14.38 -16.06
C THR A 216 -24.19 -14.13 -15.16
N LEU A 217 -24.23 -14.51 -13.89
CA LEU A 217 -23.08 -14.42 -12.97
C LEU A 217 -21.91 -15.29 -13.44
N ALA A 218 -22.14 -16.59 -13.63
CA ALA A 218 -21.09 -17.55 -13.94
C ALA A 218 -20.46 -17.35 -15.33
N SER A 219 -21.18 -16.76 -16.28
CA SER A 219 -20.65 -16.39 -17.60
C SER A 219 -19.88 -15.07 -17.62
N SER A 220 -19.81 -14.34 -16.49
CA SER A 220 -19.00 -13.12 -16.43
C SER A 220 -17.50 -13.45 -16.39
N TYR A 221 -16.69 -12.77 -17.20
CA TYR A 221 -15.23 -12.90 -17.16
C TYR A 221 -14.65 -12.46 -15.82
N VAL A 222 -15.34 -11.59 -15.08
CA VAL A 222 -15.00 -11.24 -13.69
C VAL A 222 -15.15 -12.45 -12.76
N MET A 223 -16.15 -13.32 -12.97
CA MET A 223 -16.32 -14.55 -12.20
C MET A 223 -15.47 -15.72 -12.70
N ILE A 224 -15.15 -15.77 -14.00
CA ILE A 224 -14.28 -16.80 -14.57
C ILE A 224 -12.80 -16.53 -14.21
N VAL A 225 -12.38 -15.27 -14.32
CA VAL A 225 -10.98 -14.86 -14.15
C VAL A 225 -10.75 -14.23 -12.76
N PHE A 226 -11.20 -12.99 -12.50
CA PHE A 226 -10.86 -12.26 -11.27
C PHE A 226 -11.26 -12.98 -9.98
N ALA A 227 -12.44 -13.63 -9.96
CA ALA A 227 -12.91 -14.40 -8.81
C ALA A 227 -12.13 -15.70 -8.53
N SER A 228 -11.17 -16.06 -9.39
CA SER A 228 -10.20 -17.15 -9.17
C SER A 228 -8.80 -16.65 -8.78
N ARG A 229 -8.61 -15.33 -8.63
CA ARG A 229 -7.33 -14.67 -8.28
C ARG A 229 -7.36 -14.06 -6.88
N SER A 230 -6.21 -14.07 -6.22
CA SER A 230 -5.96 -13.70 -4.82
C SER A 230 -6.05 -12.20 -4.49
N PHE A 231 -6.88 -11.44 -5.20
CA PHE A 231 -7.12 -10.02 -4.93
C PHE A 231 -7.88 -9.79 -3.61
N SER A 232 -7.46 -8.76 -2.86
CA SER A 232 -8.21 -8.25 -1.70
C SER A 232 -9.63 -7.80 -2.08
N ASN A 233 -9.83 -7.32 -3.32
CA ASN A 233 -11.16 -6.96 -3.85
C ASN A 233 -12.07 -8.18 -4.14
N THR A 234 -11.51 -9.37 -4.43
CA THR A 234 -12.28 -10.62 -4.55
C THR A 234 -12.86 -11.02 -3.18
N LEU A 235 -12.14 -10.75 -2.10
CA LEU A 235 -12.63 -10.93 -0.73
C LEU A 235 -13.70 -9.89 -0.37
N GLU A 236 -13.54 -8.63 -0.77
CA GLU A 236 -14.60 -7.61 -0.64
C GLU A 236 -15.89 -8.03 -1.36
N MET A 237 -15.79 -8.66 -2.55
CA MET A 237 -16.94 -9.18 -3.30
C MET A 237 -17.63 -10.34 -2.56
N ILE A 238 -16.87 -11.30 -2.04
CA ILE A 238 -17.43 -12.43 -1.26
C ILE A 238 -18.14 -11.91 -0.01
N MET A 239 -17.50 -11.01 0.75
CA MET A 239 -18.09 -10.41 1.95
C MET A 239 -19.32 -9.54 1.62
N THR A 240 -19.32 -8.83 0.48
CA THR A 240 -20.49 -8.06 0.00
C THR A 240 -21.64 -9.00 -0.35
N SER A 241 -21.38 -10.12 -1.01
CA SER A 241 -22.41 -11.12 -1.36
C SER A 241 -23.06 -11.74 -0.12
N LEU A 242 -22.25 -12.07 0.91
CA LEU A 242 -22.70 -12.56 2.20
C LEU A 242 -23.53 -11.52 2.95
N LEU A 243 -23.10 -10.25 2.97
CA LEU A 243 -23.81 -9.17 3.65
C LEU A 243 -25.17 -8.88 3.00
N ILE A 244 -25.22 -8.79 1.66
CA ILE A 244 -26.46 -8.65 0.88
C ILE A 244 -27.42 -9.82 1.18
N TYR A 245 -26.91 -11.07 1.21
CA TYR A 245 -27.72 -12.24 1.54
C TYR A 245 -28.26 -12.20 2.98
N TRP A 246 -27.41 -11.94 3.98
CA TRP A 246 -27.85 -11.93 5.38
C TRP A 246 -28.83 -10.80 5.68
N THR A 247 -28.64 -9.62 5.07
CA THR A 247 -29.65 -8.56 5.15
C THR A 247 -30.96 -8.98 4.47
N ALA A 248 -30.92 -9.51 3.24
CA ALA A 248 -32.12 -9.98 2.53
C ALA A 248 -32.89 -11.05 3.31
N HIS A 249 -32.18 -12.02 3.90
CA HIS A 249 -32.76 -13.05 4.76
C HIS A 249 -33.40 -12.46 6.03
N CYS A 250 -32.74 -11.49 6.68
CA CYS A 250 -33.29 -10.79 7.83
C CYS A 250 -34.52 -9.93 7.45
N MET A 251 -34.50 -9.25 6.30
CA MET A 251 -35.65 -8.49 5.78
C MET A 251 -36.85 -9.40 5.54
N ARG A 252 -36.65 -10.55 4.87
CA ARG A 252 -37.70 -11.53 4.59
C ARG A 252 -38.33 -12.09 5.88
N ARG A 253 -37.51 -12.55 6.83
CA ARG A 253 -37.99 -13.07 8.12
C ARG A 253 -38.69 -12.00 8.97
N THR A 254 -38.25 -10.75 8.87
CA THR A 254 -38.92 -9.60 9.52
C THR A 254 -40.29 -9.35 8.87
N GLN A 255 -40.38 -9.42 7.54
CA GLN A 255 -41.66 -9.28 6.81
C GLN A 255 -42.66 -10.38 7.19
N GLU A 256 -42.21 -11.63 7.31
CA GLU A 256 -43.03 -12.76 7.78
C GLU A 256 -43.52 -12.57 9.22
N THR A 257 -42.62 -12.13 10.12
CA THR A 257 -42.96 -11.81 11.52
C THR A 257 -43.99 -10.69 11.62
N VAL A 258 -43.85 -9.62 10.83
CA VAL A 258 -44.78 -8.48 10.79
C VAL A 258 -46.14 -8.89 10.21
N TYR A 259 -46.17 -9.72 9.16
CA TYR A 259 -47.41 -10.28 8.61
C TYR A 259 -48.15 -11.18 9.61
N LEU A 260 -47.41 -12.00 10.38
CA LEU A 260 -48.01 -12.81 11.43
C LEU A 260 -48.57 -11.96 12.57
N HIS A 261 -47.90 -10.88 12.98
CA HIS A 261 -48.43 -9.93 13.96
C HIS A 261 -49.69 -9.23 13.44
N SER A 262 -49.72 -8.72 12.20
CA SER A 262 -50.92 -8.06 11.66
C SER A 262 -52.09 -9.04 11.49
N ARG A 263 -51.82 -10.29 11.10
CA ARG A 263 -52.85 -11.34 11.05
C ARG A 263 -53.38 -11.68 12.45
N VAL A 264 -52.52 -11.81 13.45
CA VAL A 264 -52.95 -12.12 14.84
C VAL A 264 -53.63 -10.93 15.51
N GLN A 265 -53.30 -9.70 15.13
CA GLN A 265 -54.05 -8.51 15.54
C GLN A 265 -55.45 -8.53 14.91
N LYS A 266 -55.55 -8.71 13.58
CA LYS A 266 -56.85 -8.84 12.90
C LYS A 266 -57.71 -9.99 13.45
N GLU A 267 -57.12 -11.17 13.68
CA GLU A 267 -57.83 -12.29 14.33
C GLU A 267 -58.31 -11.93 15.75
N ALA A 268 -57.66 -11.00 16.47
CA ALA A 268 -58.10 -10.52 17.79
C ALA A 268 -59.20 -9.45 17.72
N ASP A 269 -59.17 -8.60 16.69
CA ASP A 269 -60.15 -7.55 16.45
C ASP A 269 -61.49 -8.13 15.95
N GLU A 270 -61.43 -9.24 15.19
CA GLU A 270 -62.60 -10.02 14.71
C GLU A 270 -63.11 -11.06 15.72
N ALA A 271 -62.57 -11.13 16.95
CA ALA A 271 -62.93 -12.18 17.92
C ALA A 271 -64.06 -11.74 18.87
N ASP A 272 -65.24 -12.38 18.78
CA ASP A 272 -66.37 -12.08 19.67
C ASP A 272 -66.18 -12.65 21.08
N THR A 273 -65.68 -13.89 21.24
CA THR A 273 -65.66 -14.55 22.55
C THR A 273 -64.41 -14.27 23.37
N ILE A 274 -64.56 -14.21 24.69
CA ILE A 274 -63.45 -14.09 25.66
C ILE A 274 -62.49 -15.27 25.53
N ALA A 275 -63.00 -16.48 25.29
CA ALA A 275 -62.19 -17.69 25.12
C ALA A 275 -61.27 -17.60 23.88
N GLU A 276 -61.77 -17.07 22.77
CA GLU A 276 -60.98 -16.83 21.57
C GLU A 276 -59.95 -15.73 21.79
N ARG A 277 -60.35 -14.58 22.38
CA ARG A 277 -59.41 -13.50 22.73
C ARG A 277 -58.25 -14.00 23.60
N VAL A 278 -58.51 -14.90 24.56
CA VAL A 278 -57.45 -15.56 25.36
C VAL A 278 -56.58 -16.50 24.52
N LYS A 279 -57.18 -17.30 23.62
CA LYS A 279 -56.47 -18.20 22.69
C LYS A 279 -55.57 -17.42 21.72
N ILE A 280 -56.03 -16.26 21.25
CA ILE A 280 -55.30 -15.37 20.33
C ILE A 280 -54.21 -14.60 21.07
N ASN A 281 -54.42 -14.14 22.31
CA ASN A 281 -53.34 -13.59 23.13
C ASN A 281 -52.25 -14.63 23.44
N LYS A 282 -52.60 -15.92 23.56
CA LYS A 282 -51.61 -17.01 23.61
C LYS A 282 -50.84 -17.14 22.28
N LYS A 283 -51.50 -17.06 21.10
CA LYS A 283 -50.80 -16.98 19.79
C LYS A 283 -49.84 -15.79 19.73
N ARG A 284 -50.29 -14.59 20.12
CA ARG A 284 -49.51 -13.33 20.08
C ARG A 284 -48.22 -13.43 20.88
N LYS A 285 -48.25 -14.06 22.06
CA LYS A 285 -47.06 -14.29 22.91
C LYS A 285 -46.05 -15.31 22.34
N LEU A 286 -46.40 -16.08 21.31
CA LEU A 286 -45.50 -17.03 20.64
C LEU A 286 -44.76 -16.40 19.44
N ILE A 287 -45.19 -15.24 18.95
CA ILE A 287 -44.53 -14.53 17.84
C ILE A 287 -43.46 -13.59 18.43
N PRO A 288 -42.18 -13.68 18.00
CA PRO A 288 -41.14 -12.77 18.49
C PRO A 288 -41.43 -11.33 18.06
N GLY A 289 -41.10 -10.35 18.91
CA GLY A 289 -41.24 -8.93 18.55
C GLY A 289 -40.27 -8.52 17.44
N HIS A 290 -39.04 -9.04 17.47
CA HIS A 290 -37.98 -8.77 16.49
C HIS A 290 -37.10 -10.01 16.28
N ASP A 291 -36.55 -10.17 15.08
CA ASP A 291 -35.52 -11.18 14.81
C ASP A 291 -34.11 -10.57 14.87
N TYR A 292 -33.32 -11.03 15.84
CA TYR A 292 -31.91 -10.68 15.98
C TYR A 292 -30.97 -11.88 15.74
N LYS A 293 -31.46 -13.09 15.39
CA LYS A 293 -30.68 -14.34 15.37
C LYS A 293 -29.34 -14.26 14.63
N TYR A 294 -29.25 -13.44 13.60
CA TYR A 294 -28.09 -13.33 12.71
C TYR A 294 -27.26 -12.05 12.90
N PHE A 295 -27.48 -11.26 13.96
CA PHE A 295 -26.77 -9.98 14.17
C PHE A 295 -25.24 -10.18 14.19
N LEU A 296 -24.76 -11.20 14.91
CA LEU A 296 -23.34 -11.55 14.98
C LEU A 296 -22.71 -11.89 13.62
N HIS A 297 -23.48 -12.44 12.68
CA HIS A 297 -22.95 -12.78 11.36
C HIS A 297 -22.63 -11.50 10.57
N LEU A 298 -23.54 -10.53 10.61
CA LEU A 298 -23.35 -9.20 10.02
C LEU A 298 -22.17 -8.48 10.69
N SER A 299 -22.12 -8.48 12.02
CA SER A 299 -21.00 -7.93 12.81
C SER A 299 -19.62 -8.48 12.38
N MET A 300 -19.50 -9.81 12.25
CA MET A 300 -18.25 -10.47 11.84
C MET A 300 -17.87 -10.11 10.40
N ILE A 301 -18.82 -10.18 9.45
CA ILE A 301 -18.58 -9.83 8.04
C ILE A 301 -18.09 -8.38 7.92
N CYS A 302 -18.69 -7.45 8.66
CA CYS A 302 -18.27 -6.05 8.67
C CYS A 302 -16.85 -5.87 9.23
N ALA A 303 -16.50 -6.52 10.35
CA ALA A 303 -15.15 -6.41 10.91
C ALA A 303 -14.09 -7.02 9.99
N ILE A 304 -14.31 -8.25 9.50
CA ILE A 304 -13.39 -8.96 8.61
C ILE A 304 -13.20 -8.20 7.29
N GLY A 305 -14.29 -7.69 6.70
CA GLY A 305 -14.22 -6.90 5.48
C GLY A 305 -13.40 -5.62 5.63
N VAL A 306 -13.59 -4.88 6.73
CA VAL A 306 -12.84 -3.65 7.03
C VAL A 306 -11.35 -3.89 7.26
N TYR A 307 -10.98 -4.99 7.93
CA TYR A 307 -9.56 -5.37 8.12
C TYR A 307 -8.90 -5.88 6.83
N ASN A 308 -9.65 -6.50 5.92
CA ASN A 308 -9.18 -6.82 4.57
C ASN A 308 -8.94 -5.54 3.74
N ARG A 309 -9.88 -4.59 3.77
CA ARG A 309 -9.70 -3.25 3.20
C ARG A 309 -10.75 -2.26 3.73
N PRO A 310 -10.39 -1.03 4.18
CA PRO A 310 -11.36 -0.03 4.64
C PRO A 310 -12.40 0.39 3.59
N THR A 311 -12.12 0.21 2.29
CA THR A 311 -13.11 0.38 1.21
C THR A 311 -14.36 -0.48 1.38
N PHE A 312 -14.31 -1.57 2.17
CA PHE A 312 -15.47 -2.39 2.46
C PHE A 312 -16.61 -1.63 3.16
N PHE A 313 -16.33 -0.56 3.92
CA PHE A 313 -17.36 0.29 4.51
C PHE A 313 -18.34 0.86 3.46
N ILE A 314 -17.85 1.13 2.26
CA ILE A 314 -18.63 1.68 1.15
C ILE A 314 -19.71 0.67 0.72
N TYR A 315 -19.32 -0.59 0.41
CA TYR A 315 -20.27 -1.65 0.04
C TYR A 315 -21.18 -2.05 1.20
N ALA A 316 -20.68 -1.97 2.45
CA ALA A 316 -21.45 -2.33 3.63
C ALA A 316 -22.54 -1.31 4.01
N SER A 317 -22.35 -0.04 3.65
CA SER A 317 -23.23 1.08 4.03
C SER A 317 -24.72 0.82 3.78
N MET A 318 -25.08 0.42 2.56
CA MET A 318 -26.48 0.25 2.16
C MET A 318 -27.11 -1.07 2.65
N PRO A 319 -26.47 -2.25 2.57
CA PRO A 319 -26.98 -3.47 3.19
C PRO A 319 -27.15 -3.34 4.71
N LEU A 320 -26.32 -2.55 5.41
CA LEU A 320 -26.53 -2.23 6.82
C LEU A 320 -27.71 -1.26 7.02
N PHE A 321 -27.80 -0.18 6.24
CA PHE A 321 -28.92 0.77 6.32
C PHE A 321 -30.27 0.07 6.15
N TYR A 322 -30.41 -0.82 5.16
CA TYR A 322 -31.62 -1.62 4.95
C TYR A 322 -31.90 -2.61 6.10
N TRP A 323 -30.86 -3.12 6.77
CA TRP A 323 -31.03 -3.94 7.97
C TRP A 323 -31.46 -3.12 9.20
N PHE A 324 -30.99 -1.87 9.35
CA PHE A 324 -31.47 -0.94 10.37
C PHE A 324 -32.92 -0.50 10.11
N GLN A 325 -33.32 -0.31 8.84
CA GLN A 325 -34.60 0.24 8.39
C GLN A 325 -35.70 -0.81 8.07
N ARG A 326 -35.43 -2.11 8.28
CA ARG A 326 -36.40 -3.22 8.08
C ARG A 326 -37.68 -3.06 8.91
N ASN A 327 -38.82 -3.54 8.38
CA ASN A 327 -40.18 -3.38 8.95
C ASN A 327 -40.29 -3.60 10.48
N ILE A 328 -41.31 -2.96 11.08
CA ILE A 328 -41.77 -3.23 12.46
C ILE A 328 -43.31 -3.38 12.51
N ALA A 329 -44.03 -2.57 11.74
CA ALA A 329 -45.47 -2.73 11.48
C ALA A 329 -45.73 -2.82 9.97
N VAL A 330 -46.95 -3.19 9.56
CA VAL A 330 -47.37 -3.19 8.15
C VAL A 330 -47.46 -1.76 7.63
N ASP A 331 -48.05 -0.87 8.43
CA ASP A 331 -48.52 0.45 7.99
C ASP A 331 -47.48 1.57 8.20
N SER A 332 -46.36 1.28 8.87
CA SER A 332 -45.31 2.27 9.13
C SER A 332 -44.22 2.29 8.04
N TYR A 333 -44.19 3.38 7.28
CA TYR A 333 -43.16 3.68 6.27
C TYR A 333 -41.76 3.90 6.84
N TRP A 334 -41.61 4.16 8.16
CA TRP A 334 -40.32 4.35 8.81
C TRP A 334 -40.14 3.50 10.08
N THR A 335 -38.90 3.13 10.38
CA THR A 335 -38.52 2.54 11.67
C THR A 335 -38.43 3.68 12.70
N PRO A 336 -39.03 3.56 13.90
CA PRO A 336 -38.83 4.57 14.95
C PRO A 336 -37.35 4.74 15.29
N PHE A 337 -36.90 5.98 15.44
CA PHE A 337 -35.49 6.35 15.64
C PHE A 337 -34.82 5.55 16.77
N GLN A 338 -35.53 5.30 17.87
CA GLN A 338 -35.07 4.48 18.99
C GLN A 338 -34.71 3.03 18.55
N THR A 339 -35.55 2.39 17.74
CA THR A 339 -35.28 1.00 17.28
C THR A 339 -34.24 0.96 16.16
N PHE A 340 -34.16 2.00 15.32
CA PHE A 340 -33.07 2.16 14.34
C PHE A 340 -31.71 2.23 15.05
N ASN A 341 -31.58 3.10 16.05
CA ASN A 341 -30.35 3.23 16.84
C ASN A 341 -30.05 1.98 17.68
N PHE A 342 -31.06 1.35 18.30
CA PHE A 342 -30.88 0.09 19.01
C PHE A 342 -30.32 -1.02 18.09
N ARG A 343 -30.75 -1.07 16.82
CA ARG A 343 -30.21 -2.00 15.83
C ARG A 343 -28.73 -1.70 15.54
N ILE A 344 -28.33 -0.43 15.39
CA ILE A 344 -26.91 -0.03 15.28
C ILE A 344 -26.11 -0.51 16.49
N PHE A 345 -26.56 -0.17 17.71
CA PHE A 345 -25.90 -0.60 18.95
C PHE A 345 -25.87 -2.13 19.13
N SER A 346 -26.82 -2.88 18.55
CA SER A 346 -26.79 -4.34 18.62
C SER A 346 -25.66 -4.97 17.78
N ILE A 347 -25.24 -4.35 16.68
CA ILE A 347 -24.13 -4.85 15.84
C ILE A 347 -22.77 -4.54 16.48
N ALA A 348 -22.65 -3.43 17.22
CA ALA A 348 -21.38 -2.92 17.71
C ALA A 348 -20.57 -3.91 18.59
N PRO A 349 -21.14 -4.61 19.61
CA PRO A 349 -20.37 -5.56 20.43
C PRO A 349 -19.74 -6.70 19.62
N GLY A 350 -20.45 -7.24 18.63
CA GLY A 350 -19.92 -8.28 17.75
C GLY A 350 -18.82 -7.75 16.82
N PHE A 351 -18.96 -6.51 16.36
CA PHE A 351 -17.97 -5.86 15.50
C PHE A 351 -16.69 -5.59 16.29
N PHE A 352 -16.80 -4.97 17.47
CA PHE A 352 -15.65 -4.68 18.34
C PHE A 352 -14.98 -5.96 18.86
N LEU A 353 -15.71 -7.02 19.19
CA LEU A 353 -15.11 -8.31 19.57
C LEU A 353 -14.30 -8.91 18.41
N THR A 354 -14.83 -8.90 17.20
CA THR A 354 -14.12 -9.42 16.02
C THR A 354 -12.92 -8.55 15.65
N ALA A 355 -13.06 -7.22 15.73
CA ALA A 355 -11.98 -6.26 15.50
C ALA A 355 -10.89 -6.37 16.58
N LEU A 356 -11.22 -6.64 17.84
CA LEU A 356 -10.24 -6.85 18.91
C LEU A 356 -9.41 -8.11 18.67
N ILE A 357 -10.03 -9.20 18.21
CA ILE A 357 -9.33 -10.44 17.83
C ILE A 357 -8.36 -10.15 16.68
N LEU A 358 -8.80 -9.44 15.63
CA LEU A 358 -7.98 -9.10 14.47
C LEU A 358 -6.84 -8.13 14.82
N LEU A 359 -7.10 -7.12 15.66
CA LEU A 359 -6.07 -6.23 16.21
C LEU A 359 -5.01 -7.00 17.00
N PHE A 360 -5.43 -7.96 17.82
CA PHE A 360 -4.53 -8.79 18.62
C PHE A 360 -3.68 -9.70 17.74
N THR A 361 -4.25 -10.36 16.73
CA THR A 361 -3.48 -11.23 15.82
C THR A 361 -2.57 -10.44 14.87
N ASP A 362 -2.98 -9.27 14.39
CA ASP A 362 -2.12 -8.35 13.64
C ASP A 362 -0.93 -7.88 14.51
N SER A 363 -1.18 -7.44 15.74
CA SER A 363 -0.14 -6.94 16.65
C SER A 363 0.87 -8.02 17.05
N LEU A 364 0.41 -9.26 17.25
CA LEU A 364 1.27 -10.43 17.47
C LEU A 364 2.14 -10.76 16.24
N TYR A 365 1.58 -10.65 15.03
CA TYR A 365 2.32 -10.96 13.78
C TYR A 365 3.47 -9.97 13.54
N PHE A 366 3.24 -8.67 13.74
CA PHE A 366 4.29 -7.66 13.58
C PHE A 366 5.34 -7.68 14.72
N GLY A 367 5.14 -8.50 15.76
CA GLY A 367 6.20 -8.91 16.69
C GLY A 367 6.58 -7.92 17.79
N GLU A 368 6.10 -6.67 17.74
CA GLU A 368 6.28 -5.70 18.82
C GLU A 368 5.49 -6.11 20.07
N LEU A 369 4.26 -6.59 19.90
CA LEU A 369 3.48 -7.26 20.95
C LEU A 369 3.93 -8.72 21.07
N THR A 370 4.63 -9.07 22.15
CA THR A 370 5.07 -10.45 22.41
C THR A 370 4.25 -11.10 23.52
N LEU A 371 4.11 -12.44 23.48
CA LEU A 371 3.50 -13.21 24.57
C LEU A 371 4.17 -12.95 25.93
N LYS A 372 5.47 -12.60 25.95
CA LYS A 372 6.19 -12.20 27.17
C LYS A 372 5.78 -10.82 27.69
N LYS A 373 5.59 -9.81 26.81
CA LYS A 373 5.00 -8.50 27.21
C LYS A 373 3.59 -8.70 27.77
N ILE A 374 2.77 -9.52 27.10
CA ILE A 374 1.40 -9.83 27.52
C ILE A 374 1.37 -10.50 28.90
N TRP A 375 2.17 -11.55 29.11
CA TRP A 375 2.25 -12.25 30.41
C TRP A 375 2.74 -11.35 31.54
N ASN A 376 3.69 -10.46 31.25
CA ASN A 376 4.23 -9.50 32.23
C ASN A 376 3.37 -8.23 32.38
N LEU A 377 2.29 -8.07 31.60
CA LEU A 377 1.44 -6.86 31.54
C LEU A 377 2.19 -5.55 31.20
N THR A 378 3.30 -5.62 30.47
CA THR A 378 4.15 -4.48 30.09
C THR A 378 3.90 -4.04 28.63
N MET A 379 2.65 -3.74 28.28
CA MET A 379 2.28 -3.29 26.92
C MET A 379 2.10 -1.78 26.85
N ASN A 380 2.67 -1.15 25.83
CA ASN A 380 2.48 0.26 25.50
C ASN A 380 1.43 0.43 24.39
N TRP A 381 0.93 1.65 24.18
CA TRP A 381 0.00 1.94 23.07
C TRP A 381 0.59 1.65 21.68
N GLU A 382 1.90 1.86 21.52
CA GLU A 382 2.64 1.65 20.26
C GLU A 382 2.70 0.17 19.81
N ASP A 383 2.56 -0.77 20.77
CA ASP A 383 2.54 -2.21 20.51
C ASP A 383 1.29 -2.67 19.74
N TRP A 384 0.23 -1.86 19.72
CA TRP A 384 -1.07 -2.22 19.15
C TRP A 384 -1.22 -1.70 17.70
N LYS A 385 -1.12 -2.59 16.72
CA LYS A 385 -1.08 -2.23 15.30
C LYS A 385 -2.48 -2.21 14.67
N LEU A 386 -3.17 -1.07 14.75
CA LEU A 386 -4.50 -0.86 14.17
C LEU A 386 -4.46 -0.60 12.65
N THR A 387 -4.23 -1.68 11.88
CA THR A 387 -4.03 -1.65 10.42
C THR A 387 -5.09 -0.86 9.61
N PRO A 388 -6.41 -0.87 9.92
CA PRO A 388 -7.40 -0.13 9.14
C PRO A 388 -7.32 1.38 9.34
N LEU A 389 -6.90 1.84 10.54
CA LEU A 389 -6.76 3.27 10.83
C LEU A 389 -5.51 3.82 10.14
N ASN A 390 -4.39 3.09 10.20
CA ASN A 390 -3.15 3.45 9.52
C ASN A 390 -3.38 3.62 8.01
N PHE A 391 -4.13 2.70 7.37
CA PHE A 391 -4.51 2.79 5.97
C PHE A 391 -5.30 4.09 5.66
N ILE A 392 -6.28 4.45 6.51
CA ILE A 392 -7.06 5.68 6.32
C ILE A 392 -6.15 6.92 6.46
N LEU A 393 -5.35 7.00 7.52
CA LEU A 393 -4.44 8.12 7.76
C LEU A 393 -3.44 8.31 6.61
N TYR A 394 -2.89 7.21 6.07
CA TYR A 394 -2.00 7.25 4.91
C TYR A 394 -2.66 7.84 3.65
N ASN A 395 -3.93 7.48 3.40
CA ASN A 395 -4.68 7.90 2.19
C ASN A 395 -5.36 9.28 2.34
N VAL A 396 -5.34 9.91 3.52
CA VAL A 396 -5.84 11.28 3.73
C VAL A 396 -4.81 12.35 3.31
N VAL A 397 -3.52 12.00 3.24
CA VAL A 397 -2.45 12.93 2.86
C VAL A 397 -2.38 13.10 1.33
N PRO A 398 -2.65 14.29 0.75
CA PRO A 398 -2.77 14.45 -0.70
C PRO A 398 -1.51 14.08 -1.50
N GLY A 399 -0.32 14.38 -0.97
CA GLY A 399 0.97 14.08 -1.61
C GLY A 399 1.30 12.59 -1.73
N ASN A 400 0.58 11.71 -1.03
CA ASN A 400 0.70 10.26 -1.23
C ASN A 400 -0.10 9.82 -2.48
N LEU A 401 -1.25 10.44 -2.73
CA LEU A 401 -2.17 10.05 -3.81
C LEU A 401 -1.68 10.46 -5.20
N SER A 402 -0.93 11.56 -5.32
CA SER A 402 -0.34 12.00 -6.60
C SER A 402 0.57 10.95 -7.23
N ASN A 403 1.23 10.12 -6.42
CA ASN A 403 2.15 9.08 -6.87
C ASN A 403 1.45 7.86 -7.51
N HIS A 404 0.11 7.77 -7.39
CA HIS A 404 -0.70 6.65 -7.87
C HIS A 404 -1.58 6.99 -9.08
N GLY A 405 -1.35 8.16 -9.70
CA GLY A 405 -2.12 8.64 -10.84
C GLY A 405 -3.48 9.21 -10.47
N THR A 406 -3.87 10.31 -11.11
CA THR A 406 -5.15 10.99 -10.88
C THR A 406 -6.09 10.81 -12.08
N HIS A 407 -7.34 10.48 -11.77
CA HIS A 407 -8.41 10.23 -12.73
C HIS A 407 -9.56 11.20 -12.44
N PRO A 408 -10.31 11.66 -13.47
CA PRO A 408 -11.49 12.49 -13.25
C PRO A 408 -12.63 11.66 -12.64
N PHE A 409 -13.48 12.30 -11.84
CA PHE A 409 -14.56 11.64 -11.08
C PHE A 409 -15.49 10.73 -11.92
N TRP A 410 -15.65 11.00 -13.22
CA TRP A 410 -16.50 10.20 -14.11
C TRP A 410 -15.83 8.92 -14.63
N HIS A 411 -14.53 8.71 -14.40
CA HIS A 411 -13.75 7.60 -14.97
C HIS A 411 -14.29 6.23 -14.52
N HIS A 412 -14.59 6.05 -13.23
CA HIS A 412 -15.25 4.83 -12.74
C HIS A 412 -16.59 4.55 -13.44
N MET A 413 -17.41 5.57 -13.67
CA MET A 413 -18.74 5.44 -14.26
C MET A 413 -18.71 5.17 -15.77
N LEU A 414 -17.89 5.90 -16.54
CA LEU A 414 -17.92 5.87 -18.01
C LEU A 414 -16.90 4.90 -18.63
N ILE A 415 -15.82 4.55 -17.92
CA ILE A 415 -14.78 3.63 -18.41
C ILE A 415 -14.82 2.31 -17.65
N ASN A 416 -14.72 2.34 -16.32
CA ASN A 416 -14.53 1.09 -15.55
C ASN A 416 -15.80 0.21 -15.45
N ILE A 417 -17.00 0.80 -15.37
CA ILE A 417 -18.26 0.03 -15.43
C ILE A 417 -18.46 -0.67 -16.79
N PRO A 418 -18.31 0.00 -17.95
CA PRO A 418 -18.32 -0.69 -19.25
C PRO A 418 -17.18 -1.70 -19.42
N LEU A 419 -15.97 -1.41 -18.91
CA LEU A 419 -14.83 -2.35 -19.01
C LEU A 419 -15.06 -3.66 -18.25
N LEU A 420 -15.61 -3.61 -17.02
CA LEU A 420 -15.85 -4.83 -16.22
C LEU A 420 -17.17 -5.54 -16.55
N PHE A 421 -18.21 -4.79 -16.90
CA PHE A 421 -19.57 -5.32 -16.98
C PHE A 421 -20.23 -5.16 -18.36
N GLY A 422 -19.55 -4.52 -19.32
CA GLY A 422 -19.94 -4.48 -20.73
C GLY A 422 -21.42 -4.10 -20.94
N PRO A 423 -22.18 -4.89 -21.72
CA PRO A 423 -23.62 -4.65 -21.94
C PRO A 423 -24.45 -4.60 -20.64
N LEU A 424 -24.09 -5.40 -19.63
CA LEU A 424 -24.81 -5.42 -18.34
C LEU A 424 -24.47 -4.19 -17.49
N GLY A 425 -23.26 -3.64 -17.61
CA GLY A 425 -22.85 -2.37 -17.02
C GLY A 425 -23.63 -1.21 -17.62
N ILE A 426 -23.68 -1.12 -18.96
CA ILE A 426 -24.43 -0.07 -19.69
C ILE A 426 -25.93 -0.15 -19.36
N VAL A 427 -26.53 -1.34 -19.36
CA VAL A 427 -27.93 -1.54 -18.93
C VAL A 427 -28.15 -1.14 -17.45
N SER A 428 -27.13 -1.26 -16.60
CA SER A 428 -27.21 -0.82 -15.20
C SER A 428 -27.16 0.70 -15.06
N LEU A 429 -26.30 1.38 -15.82
CA LEU A 429 -26.27 2.85 -15.87
C LEU A 429 -27.60 3.43 -16.40
N ILE A 430 -28.15 2.85 -17.48
CA ILE A 430 -29.48 3.23 -18.00
C ILE A 430 -30.58 2.98 -16.95
N THR A 431 -30.48 1.89 -16.18
CA THR A 431 -31.44 1.59 -15.10
C THR A 431 -31.35 2.61 -13.97
N VAL A 432 -30.15 3.10 -13.63
CA VAL A 432 -29.96 4.22 -12.68
C VAL A 432 -30.53 5.51 -13.23
N LEU A 433 -30.22 5.86 -14.49
CA LEU A 433 -30.73 7.07 -15.13
C LEU A 433 -32.26 7.11 -15.13
N ASN A 434 -32.92 6.03 -15.59
CA ASN A 434 -34.38 5.93 -15.61
C ASN A 434 -34.97 6.05 -14.19
N PHE A 435 -34.38 5.39 -13.20
CA PHE A 435 -34.83 5.48 -11.81
C PHE A 435 -34.70 6.91 -11.26
N VAL A 436 -33.62 7.62 -11.59
CA VAL A 436 -33.37 9.00 -11.16
C VAL A 436 -34.31 9.99 -11.88
N THR A 437 -34.50 9.89 -13.20
CA THR A 437 -35.46 10.75 -13.92
C THR A 437 -36.88 10.55 -13.40
N GLU A 438 -37.30 9.31 -13.17
CA GLU A 438 -38.58 9.01 -12.52
C GLU A 438 -38.66 9.46 -11.04
N LEU A 439 -37.56 9.79 -10.35
CA LEU A 439 -37.63 10.39 -9.01
C LEU A 439 -37.91 11.90 -9.06
N PHE A 440 -37.45 12.59 -10.11
CA PHE A 440 -37.70 14.02 -10.30
C PHE A 440 -39.02 14.32 -11.00
N PHE A 441 -39.44 13.48 -11.95
CA PHE A 441 -40.58 13.77 -12.84
C PHE A 441 -41.85 12.94 -12.57
N ASN A 442 -41.80 11.91 -11.72
CA ASN A 442 -42.94 11.02 -11.49
C ASN A 442 -43.33 10.89 -10.00
N ASP A 443 -44.58 10.48 -9.80
CA ASP A 443 -45.23 10.36 -8.50
C ASP A 443 -44.59 9.26 -7.62
N TRP A 444 -43.62 9.66 -6.78
CA TRP A 444 -42.81 8.84 -5.86
C TRP A 444 -43.58 7.75 -5.10
N ARG A 445 -44.87 7.98 -4.82
CA ARG A 445 -45.77 7.05 -4.13
C ARG A 445 -46.09 5.78 -4.92
N ARG A 446 -45.86 5.76 -6.24
CA ARG A 446 -46.16 4.62 -7.14
C ARG A 446 -44.98 3.67 -7.36
N LYS A 447 -43.80 3.97 -6.80
CA LYS A 447 -42.55 3.21 -7.04
C LYS A 447 -42.44 1.93 -6.20
N PRO A 448 -41.61 0.95 -6.62
CA PRO A 448 -41.27 -0.21 -5.78
C PRO A 448 -40.69 0.25 -4.44
N GLY A 449 -41.30 -0.20 -3.35
CA GLY A 449 -41.02 0.34 -2.02
C GLY A 449 -39.55 0.26 -1.60
N LEU A 450 -39.15 1.25 -0.80
CA LEU A 450 -37.83 1.52 -0.18
C LEU A 450 -37.29 0.40 0.75
N ARG A 451 -37.87 -0.80 0.67
CA ARG A 451 -37.61 -1.98 1.50
C ARG A 451 -37.66 -3.29 0.68
N THR A 452 -37.64 -3.21 -0.66
CA THR A 452 -37.44 -4.37 -1.54
C THR A 452 -35.95 -4.68 -1.67
N VAL A 453 -35.58 -5.95 -1.91
CA VAL A 453 -34.17 -6.30 -2.18
C VAL A 453 -33.67 -5.67 -3.48
N PHE A 454 -34.54 -5.47 -4.48
CA PHE A 454 -34.21 -4.70 -5.68
C PHE A 454 -33.77 -3.26 -5.33
N SER A 455 -34.51 -2.57 -4.46
CA SER A 455 -34.16 -1.23 -3.99
C SER A 455 -32.85 -1.23 -3.17
N MET A 456 -32.62 -2.26 -2.35
CA MET A 456 -31.36 -2.45 -1.63
C MET A 456 -30.16 -2.64 -2.58
N THR A 457 -30.27 -3.52 -3.58
CA THR A 457 -29.19 -3.74 -4.56
C THR A 457 -28.95 -2.51 -5.42
N MET A 458 -30.00 -1.79 -5.80
CA MET A 458 -29.92 -0.54 -6.55
C MET A 458 -29.18 0.55 -5.76
N MET A 459 -29.56 0.78 -4.49
CA MET A 459 -28.89 1.77 -3.65
C MET A 459 -27.44 1.36 -3.33
N THR A 460 -27.18 0.06 -3.10
CA THR A 460 -25.81 -0.45 -2.93
C THR A 460 -24.96 -0.15 -4.16
N TYR A 461 -25.48 -0.33 -5.37
CA TYR A 461 -24.79 0.02 -6.62
C TYR A 461 -24.54 1.53 -6.75
N ILE A 462 -25.59 2.36 -6.61
CA ILE A 462 -25.50 3.82 -6.76
C ILE A 462 -24.52 4.43 -5.75
N VAL A 463 -24.70 4.14 -4.46
CA VAL A 463 -23.89 4.74 -3.38
C VAL A 463 -22.45 4.27 -3.46
N SER A 464 -22.21 2.98 -3.76
CA SER A 464 -20.84 2.48 -3.85
C SER A 464 -20.10 3.03 -5.06
N LEU A 465 -20.74 3.07 -6.23
CA LEU A 465 -20.16 3.68 -7.43
C LEU A 465 -19.88 5.17 -7.20
N GLY A 466 -20.82 5.91 -6.60
CA GLY A 466 -20.67 7.32 -6.29
C GLY A 466 -19.51 7.60 -5.33
N LEU A 467 -19.45 6.91 -4.19
CA LEU A 467 -18.40 7.14 -3.19
C LEU A 467 -17.00 6.72 -3.67
N LEU A 468 -16.88 5.66 -4.47
CA LEU A 468 -15.60 5.29 -5.09
C LEU A 468 -15.16 6.31 -6.14
N SER A 469 -16.12 6.91 -6.86
CA SER A 469 -15.89 7.96 -7.87
C SER A 469 -15.41 9.29 -7.28
N VAL A 470 -15.43 9.48 -5.95
CA VAL A 470 -14.87 10.67 -5.28
C VAL A 470 -13.35 10.58 -5.13
N PHE A 471 -12.77 9.37 -5.06
CA PHE A 471 -11.33 9.21 -4.89
C PHE A 471 -10.59 9.46 -6.22
N PRO A 472 -9.45 10.20 -6.23
CA PRO A 472 -8.72 10.48 -7.47
C PRO A 472 -8.11 9.24 -8.15
N HIS A 473 -7.75 8.20 -7.40
CA HIS A 473 -7.14 6.98 -7.93
C HIS A 473 -8.24 5.93 -8.20
N GLN A 474 -8.52 5.65 -9.47
CA GLN A 474 -9.75 4.96 -9.91
C GLN A 474 -9.47 3.70 -10.76
N GLU A 475 -8.93 2.67 -10.13
CA GLU A 475 -8.64 1.40 -10.81
C GLU A 475 -9.91 0.56 -11.04
N PRO A 476 -10.06 -0.15 -12.18
CA PRO A 476 -11.25 -0.95 -12.46
C PRO A 476 -11.59 -1.95 -11.34
N ARG A 477 -10.57 -2.65 -10.83
CA ARG A 477 -10.70 -3.75 -9.86
C ARG A 477 -11.46 -3.39 -8.57
N PHE A 478 -11.50 -2.12 -8.17
CA PHE A 478 -12.29 -1.72 -7.00
C PHE A 478 -13.78 -1.98 -7.22
N LEU A 479 -14.31 -1.87 -8.45
CA LEU A 479 -15.73 -2.06 -8.73
C LEU A 479 -16.19 -3.54 -8.79
N ILE A 480 -15.28 -4.51 -8.66
CA ILE A 480 -15.61 -5.95 -8.73
C ILE A 480 -16.77 -6.38 -7.80
N PRO A 481 -16.87 -5.93 -6.53
CA PRO A 481 -17.98 -6.27 -5.64
C PRO A 481 -19.37 -5.88 -6.17
N LEU A 482 -19.44 -4.92 -7.11
CA LEU A 482 -20.70 -4.45 -7.69
C LEU A 482 -21.35 -5.46 -8.64
N ILE A 483 -20.66 -6.54 -9.04
CA ILE A 483 -21.25 -7.58 -9.89
C ILE A 483 -22.51 -8.21 -9.26
N VAL A 484 -22.54 -8.36 -7.93
CA VAL A 484 -23.66 -8.99 -7.20
C VAL A 484 -24.95 -8.14 -7.31
N PRO A 485 -24.97 -6.85 -6.91
CA PRO A 485 -26.15 -6.02 -7.12
C PRO A 485 -26.50 -5.83 -8.61
N ILE A 486 -25.51 -5.70 -9.50
CA ILE A 486 -25.72 -5.55 -10.95
C ILE A 486 -26.48 -6.76 -11.54
N VAL A 487 -26.04 -8.00 -11.23
CA VAL A 487 -26.70 -9.23 -11.71
C VAL A 487 -28.11 -9.36 -11.13
N LEU A 488 -28.27 -9.18 -9.81
CA LEU A 488 -29.57 -9.28 -9.14
C LEU A 488 -30.59 -8.26 -9.66
N MET A 489 -30.11 -7.08 -10.09
CA MET A 489 -30.93 -6.01 -10.67
C MET A 489 -31.30 -6.26 -12.14
N ASN A 490 -30.36 -6.70 -12.98
CA ASN A 490 -30.48 -6.57 -14.44
C ASN A 490 -30.34 -7.86 -15.26
N ALA A 491 -30.05 -9.03 -14.67
CA ALA A 491 -29.88 -10.27 -15.44
C ALA A 491 -31.08 -10.62 -16.35
N HIS A 492 -32.31 -10.26 -15.97
CA HIS A 492 -33.49 -10.49 -16.81
C HIS A 492 -33.48 -9.66 -18.11
N LYS A 493 -32.91 -8.44 -18.10
CA LYS A 493 -32.91 -7.50 -19.24
C LYS A 493 -32.05 -7.98 -20.40
N LEU A 494 -30.94 -8.67 -20.13
CA LEU A 494 -30.11 -9.30 -21.18
C LEU A 494 -30.90 -10.29 -22.05
N ARG A 495 -31.97 -10.89 -21.51
CA ARG A 495 -32.80 -11.90 -22.20
C ARG A 495 -33.98 -11.30 -22.97
N TRP A 496 -34.05 -9.97 -23.09
CA TRP A 496 -34.97 -9.29 -23.99
C TRP A 496 -34.82 -9.80 -25.43
N LYS A 497 -35.95 -10.03 -26.09
CA LYS A 497 -36.02 -10.56 -27.46
C LYS A 497 -36.27 -9.43 -28.45
N PHE A 498 -35.58 -9.50 -29.59
CA PHE A 498 -35.92 -8.74 -30.79
C PHE A 498 -36.17 -9.75 -31.92
N GLY A 499 -37.44 -9.97 -32.24
CA GLY A 499 -37.87 -11.18 -32.96
C GLY A 499 -37.48 -12.44 -32.18
N GLU A 500 -36.81 -13.39 -32.84
CA GLU A 500 -36.28 -14.60 -32.20
C GLU A 500 -34.93 -14.37 -31.48
N LYS A 501 -34.19 -13.33 -31.87
CA LYS A 501 -32.81 -13.08 -31.43
C LYS A 501 -32.78 -12.39 -30.06
N LYS A 502 -31.70 -12.63 -29.30
CA LYS A 502 -31.44 -12.03 -27.97
C LYS A 502 -30.15 -11.19 -28.02
N PRO A 503 -30.14 -10.03 -28.71
CA PRO A 503 -28.90 -9.33 -29.08
C PRO A 503 -28.02 -8.99 -27.88
N PHE A 504 -28.60 -8.51 -26.78
CA PHE A 504 -27.85 -8.19 -25.55
C PHE A 504 -27.20 -9.43 -24.90
N LEU A 505 -27.83 -10.60 -24.98
CA LEU A 505 -27.26 -11.86 -24.47
C LEU A 505 -26.11 -12.36 -25.36
N THR A 506 -26.27 -12.26 -26.69
CA THR A 506 -25.20 -12.60 -27.65
C THR A 506 -23.98 -11.70 -27.44
N LEU A 507 -24.19 -10.37 -27.36
CA LEU A 507 -23.13 -9.40 -27.10
C LEU A 507 -22.46 -9.63 -25.73
N TRP A 508 -23.25 -9.96 -24.70
CA TRP A 508 -22.73 -10.34 -23.38
C TRP A 508 -21.80 -11.56 -23.45
N TYR A 509 -22.18 -12.63 -24.15
CA TYR A 509 -21.31 -13.80 -24.26
C TYR A 509 -20.04 -13.52 -25.07
N ILE A 510 -20.13 -12.80 -26.20
CA ILE A 510 -18.95 -12.41 -27.00
C ILE A 510 -17.97 -11.61 -26.13
N PHE A 511 -18.45 -10.54 -25.49
CA PHE A 511 -17.67 -9.67 -24.60
C PHE A 511 -16.93 -10.45 -23.51
N ASN A 512 -17.64 -11.33 -22.79
CA ASN A 512 -17.03 -12.09 -21.70
C ASN A 512 -16.08 -13.19 -22.19
N ILE A 513 -16.32 -13.82 -23.34
CA ILE A 513 -15.39 -14.79 -23.93
C ILE A 513 -14.08 -14.09 -24.34
N THR A 514 -14.17 -12.97 -25.05
CA THR A 514 -12.99 -12.19 -25.48
C THR A 514 -12.16 -11.72 -24.28
N LEU A 515 -12.79 -11.13 -23.26
CA LEU A 515 -12.05 -10.65 -22.08
C LEU A 515 -11.58 -11.77 -21.15
N ALA A 516 -12.29 -12.90 -21.06
CA ALA A 516 -11.80 -14.07 -20.33
C ALA A 516 -10.54 -14.64 -20.98
N VAL A 517 -10.53 -14.78 -22.30
CA VAL A 517 -9.34 -15.25 -23.05
C VAL A 517 -8.19 -14.24 -22.93
N PHE A 518 -8.46 -12.94 -23.08
CA PHE A 518 -7.43 -11.90 -22.99
C PHE A 518 -6.76 -11.84 -21.61
N TYR A 519 -7.53 -11.65 -20.53
CA TYR A 519 -6.98 -11.56 -19.16
C TYR A 519 -6.57 -12.92 -18.57
N GLY A 520 -7.11 -14.03 -19.07
CA GLY A 520 -6.75 -15.38 -18.65
C GLY A 520 -5.46 -15.91 -19.29
N TYR A 521 -5.17 -15.56 -20.55
CA TYR A 521 -4.06 -16.16 -21.31
C TYR A 521 -3.14 -15.21 -22.05
N PHE A 522 -3.49 -13.95 -22.30
CA PHE A 522 -2.62 -13.04 -23.06
C PHE A 522 -1.98 -11.96 -22.19
N HIS A 523 -2.79 -11.23 -21.40
CA HIS A 523 -2.35 -10.10 -20.59
C HIS A 523 -1.21 -10.47 -19.63
N GLN A 524 -0.01 -9.95 -19.87
CA GLN A 524 1.23 -10.19 -19.12
C GLN A 524 1.58 -11.68 -18.91
N ALA A 525 0.99 -12.60 -19.69
CA ALA A 525 0.90 -14.02 -19.35
C ALA A 525 2.24 -14.77 -19.26
N GLY A 526 3.28 -14.26 -19.93
CA GLY A 526 4.63 -14.81 -19.86
C GLY A 526 5.34 -14.67 -18.50
N VAL A 527 4.92 -13.75 -17.61
CA VAL A 527 5.71 -13.37 -16.42
C VAL A 527 5.85 -14.52 -15.40
N VAL A 528 4.75 -15.08 -14.90
CA VAL A 528 4.80 -16.16 -13.88
C VAL A 528 5.43 -17.45 -14.42
N PRO A 529 5.15 -17.90 -15.66
CA PRO A 529 5.89 -19.01 -16.27
C PRO A 529 7.39 -18.73 -16.44
N MET A 530 7.80 -17.50 -16.75
CA MET A 530 9.22 -17.13 -16.86
C MET A 530 9.95 -17.22 -15.51
N VAL A 531 9.34 -16.74 -14.41
CA VAL A 531 9.88 -16.94 -13.04
C VAL A 531 10.00 -18.44 -12.71
N THR A 532 9.02 -19.24 -13.11
CA THR A 532 9.01 -20.70 -12.89
C THR A 532 10.11 -21.39 -13.71
N HIS A 533 10.33 -20.97 -14.96
CA HIS A 533 11.43 -21.43 -15.81
C HIS A 533 12.79 -21.08 -15.18
N ILE A 534 12.97 -19.83 -14.72
CA ILE A 534 14.17 -19.36 -14.03
C ILE A 534 14.46 -20.22 -12.78
N SER A 535 13.46 -20.48 -11.93
CA SER A 535 13.62 -21.35 -10.74
C SER A 535 14.10 -22.76 -11.08
N ASN A 536 13.69 -23.31 -12.23
CA ASN A 536 14.02 -24.67 -12.63
C ASN A 536 15.32 -24.77 -13.43
N HIS A 537 15.65 -23.79 -14.27
CA HIS A 537 16.87 -23.77 -15.07
C HIS A 537 18.11 -23.42 -14.23
N PHE A 538 18.01 -22.40 -13.38
CA PHE A 538 19.12 -21.96 -12.51
C PHE A 538 19.13 -22.67 -11.15
N GLY A 539 18.15 -23.55 -10.88
CA GLY A 539 17.92 -24.22 -9.60
C GLY A 539 19.06 -25.06 -9.03
N HIS A 540 20.09 -25.33 -9.83
CA HIS A 540 21.26 -26.15 -9.50
C HIS A 540 22.61 -25.44 -9.77
N ARG A 541 22.62 -24.15 -10.12
CA ARG A 541 23.85 -23.38 -10.35
C ARG A 541 24.26 -22.60 -9.10
N HIS A 542 25.55 -22.64 -8.77
CA HIS A 542 26.14 -21.88 -7.65
C HIS A 542 26.52 -20.42 -8.02
N ASN A 543 26.36 -20.04 -9.29
CA ASN A 543 26.71 -18.72 -9.82
C ASN A 543 25.76 -17.63 -9.30
N GLU A 544 26.25 -16.39 -9.23
CA GLU A 544 25.40 -15.21 -9.00
C GLU A 544 24.77 -14.78 -10.33
N VAL A 545 23.44 -14.71 -10.37
CA VAL A 545 22.67 -14.47 -11.60
C VAL A 545 21.88 -13.17 -11.45
N ASN A 546 22.11 -12.21 -12.33
CA ASN A 546 21.30 -10.99 -12.40
C ASN A 546 20.17 -11.20 -13.41
N VAL A 547 18.93 -10.87 -13.05
CA VAL A 547 17.80 -10.87 -14.00
C VAL A 547 17.10 -9.51 -13.96
N ILE A 548 17.23 -8.76 -15.06
CA ILE A 548 16.51 -7.51 -15.29
C ILE A 548 15.15 -7.82 -15.91
N PHE A 549 14.07 -7.27 -15.35
CA PHE A 549 12.74 -7.22 -15.96
C PHE A 549 12.43 -5.79 -16.42
N SER A 550 11.83 -5.62 -17.59
CA SER A 550 11.35 -4.33 -18.07
C SER A 550 10.18 -4.49 -19.05
N LYS A 551 9.32 -3.46 -19.12
CA LYS A 551 8.07 -3.43 -19.90
C LYS A 551 7.08 -4.56 -19.58
N THR A 552 7.22 -5.15 -18.39
CA THR A 552 6.33 -6.15 -17.80
C THR A 552 5.94 -5.74 -16.38
N TYR A 553 4.91 -6.36 -15.81
CA TYR A 553 4.62 -6.23 -14.38
C TYR A 553 5.69 -6.88 -13.49
N MET A 554 5.92 -6.29 -12.32
CA MET A 554 6.88 -6.76 -11.32
C MET A 554 6.66 -8.25 -11.01
N PRO A 555 7.65 -9.14 -11.21
CA PRO A 555 7.46 -10.58 -11.02
C PRO A 555 7.36 -10.97 -9.53
N PRO A 556 6.40 -11.84 -9.13
CA PRO A 556 6.40 -12.42 -7.78
C PRO A 556 7.63 -13.31 -7.59
N THR A 557 8.23 -13.30 -6.40
CA THR A 557 9.51 -14.00 -6.14
C THR A 557 9.34 -15.27 -5.30
N PHE A 558 8.19 -15.48 -4.66
CA PHE A 558 7.89 -16.75 -3.97
C PHE A 558 8.02 -18.02 -4.85
N PRO A 559 7.71 -18.02 -6.17
CA PRO A 559 7.86 -19.22 -7.01
C PRO A 559 9.32 -19.65 -7.22
N LEU A 560 10.30 -18.81 -6.85
CA LEU A 560 11.72 -19.15 -6.96
C LEU A 560 12.16 -20.20 -5.93
N LEU A 561 11.47 -20.29 -4.79
CA LEU A 561 11.82 -21.13 -3.64
C LEU A 561 13.23 -20.85 -3.06
N ARG A 562 13.65 -19.58 -2.97
CA ARG A 562 14.95 -19.19 -2.38
C ARG A 562 14.92 -19.28 -0.84
N PRO A 563 15.99 -19.74 -0.15
CA PRO A 563 16.07 -19.74 1.31
C PRO A 563 16.10 -18.32 1.89
N ASN A 564 15.41 -18.11 3.00
CA ASN A 564 15.57 -16.91 3.82
C ASN A 564 16.74 -17.07 4.79
N THR A 565 17.90 -16.47 4.49
CA THR A 565 19.15 -16.59 5.26
C THR A 565 19.09 -16.07 6.72
N LYS A 566 17.96 -15.54 7.18
CA LYS A 566 17.70 -15.15 8.58
C LYS A 566 16.89 -16.18 9.39
N ARG A 567 16.36 -17.23 8.74
CA ARG A 567 15.71 -18.37 9.40
C ARG A 567 16.47 -19.65 9.00
N THR A 568 16.30 -20.73 9.75
CA THR A 568 16.97 -22.02 9.47
C THR A 568 16.75 -22.47 8.02
N GLU A 569 17.76 -23.09 7.41
CA GLU A 569 17.67 -23.63 6.04
C GLU A 569 16.42 -24.50 5.88
N SER A 570 15.63 -24.19 4.85
CA SER A 570 14.32 -24.79 4.63
C SER A 570 14.47 -25.94 3.63
N GLU A 571 13.99 -27.14 3.97
CA GLU A 571 14.07 -28.35 3.12
C GLU A 571 13.48 -28.15 1.71
N TYR A 572 12.57 -27.16 1.58
CA TYR A 572 11.88 -26.79 0.34
C TYR A 572 12.65 -25.77 -0.51
N SER A 573 13.82 -25.32 -0.05
CA SER A 573 14.53 -24.20 -0.64
C SER A 573 15.68 -24.59 -1.56
N LYS A 574 15.80 -23.89 -2.70
CA LYS A 574 16.87 -24.06 -3.68
C LYS A 574 17.97 -23.04 -3.40
N ASN A 575 19.23 -23.49 -3.29
CA ASN A 575 20.39 -22.63 -3.11
C ASN A 575 20.73 -21.88 -4.42
N ILE A 576 19.96 -20.84 -4.73
CA ILE A 576 20.14 -19.99 -5.92
C ILE A 576 20.36 -18.53 -5.52
N ASN A 577 21.50 -17.94 -5.91
CA ASN A 577 21.78 -16.52 -5.71
C ASN A 577 21.32 -15.67 -6.91
N ILE A 578 20.01 -15.64 -7.19
CA ILE A 578 19.44 -14.74 -8.20
C ILE A 578 19.11 -13.37 -7.58
N ASN A 579 19.69 -12.32 -8.18
CA ASN A 579 19.37 -10.92 -7.98
C ASN A 579 18.30 -10.48 -9.01
N PHE A 580 17.16 -9.97 -8.52
CA PHE A 580 16.06 -9.49 -9.38
C PHE A 580 16.07 -7.97 -9.43
N ILE A 581 16.09 -7.41 -10.64
CA ILE A 581 16.07 -5.96 -10.89
C ILE A 581 14.83 -5.68 -11.74
N ASP A 582 13.76 -5.17 -11.13
CA ASP A 582 12.62 -4.67 -11.90
C ASP A 582 12.85 -3.20 -12.29
N LEU A 583 12.72 -2.92 -13.59
CA LEU A 583 12.69 -1.57 -14.15
C LEU A 583 11.26 -1.16 -14.57
N SER A 584 10.28 -2.06 -14.41
CA SER A 584 8.85 -1.82 -14.65
C SER A 584 8.63 -1.15 -16.03
N GLY A 585 7.92 -0.01 -16.10
CA GLY A 585 7.61 0.70 -17.35
C GLY A 585 8.73 1.59 -17.94
N LYS A 586 9.94 1.63 -17.37
CA LYS A 586 11.01 2.60 -17.74
C LYS A 586 11.38 2.60 -19.24
N PRO A 587 11.95 3.71 -19.78
CA PRO A 587 12.48 3.77 -21.14
C PRO A 587 13.61 2.73 -21.37
N LEU A 588 13.75 2.26 -22.62
CA LEU A 588 14.76 1.26 -22.96
C LEU A 588 16.20 1.76 -22.73
N ASP A 589 16.45 3.06 -22.83
CA ASP A 589 17.75 3.67 -22.54
C ASP A 589 18.18 3.46 -21.08
N GLN A 590 17.23 3.48 -20.14
CA GLN A 590 17.50 3.16 -18.74
C GLN A 590 17.80 1.67 -18.54
N VAL A 591 17.21 0.79 -19.37
CA VAL A 591 17.54 -0.65 -19.39
C VAL A 591 18.97 -0.86 -19.89
N ILE A 592 19.35 -0.19 -20.99
CA ILE A 592 20.71 -0.25 -21.57
C ILE A 592 21.75 0.32 -20.59
N ASN A 593 21.45 1.42 -19.90
CA ASN A 593 22.33 1.99 -18.88
C ASN A 593 22.48 1.07 -17.65
N GLN A 594 21.41 0.37 -17.25
CA GLN A 594 21.49 -0.65 -16.20
C GLN A 594 22.34 -1.85 -16.64
N MET A 595 22.20 -2.33 -17.88
CA MET A 595 23.04 -3.39 -18.46
C MET A 595 24.52 -3.01 -18.47
N ASN A 596 24.85 -1.80 -18.94
CA ASN A 596 26.22 -1.27 -18.90
C ASN A 596 26.79 -1.22 -17.48
N THR A 597 25.96 -0.85 -16.49
CA THR A 597 26.36 -0.77 -15.08
C THR A 597 26.65 -2.15 -14.49
N LEU A 598 25.88 -3.18 -14.85
CA LEU A 598 26.17 -4.56 -14.47
C LEU A 598 27.44 -5.07 -15.14
N TYR A 599 27.56 -4.94 -16.47
CA TYR A 599 28.74 -5.40 -17.23
C TYR A 599 30.05 -4.79 -16.71
N SER A 600 30.06 -3.48 -16.45
CA SER A 600 31.21 -2.78 -15.87
C SER A 600 31.59 -3.31 -14.47
N ARG A 601 30.59 -3.70 -13.67
CA ARG A 601 30.79 -4.30 -12.34
C ARG A 601 31.27 -5.75 -12.42
N GLU A 602 30.76 -6.54 -13.35
CA GLU A 602 31.18 -7.92 -13.61
C GLU A 602 32.65 -7.95 -14.06
N LEU A 603 33.03 -7.07 -14.98
CA LEU A 603 34.42 -6.87 -15.42
C LEU A 603 35.35 -6.50 -14.25
N PHE A 604 34.96 -5.53 -13.42
CA PHE A 604 35.72 -5.10 -12.24
C PHE A 604 35.87 -6.23 -11.20
N VAL A 605 34.83 -7.02 -10.95
CA VAL A 605 34.88 -8.16 -10.01
C VAL A 605 35.80 -9.26 -10.54
N SER A 606 35.73 -9.59 -11.83
CA SER A 606 36.62 -10.55 -12.49
C SER A 606 38.10 -10.16 -12.32
N ILE A 607 38.45 -8.93 -12.70
CA ILE A 607 39.81 -8.36 -12.57
C ILE A 607 40.29 -8.39 -11.11
N LYS A 608 39.43 -8.02 -10.16
CA LYS A 608 39.82 -7.85 -8.74
C LYS A 608 39.89 -9.15 -7.93
N LYS A 609 39.10 -10.19 -8.26
CA LYS A 609 39.06 -11.43 -7.45
C LYS A 609 40.03 -12.53 -7.88
N LYS A 610 40.55 -12.52 -9.12
CA LYS A 610 41.26 -13.67 -9.72
C LYS A 610 40.50 -15.01 -9.58
N LYS A 611 39.18 -14.94 -9.60
CA LYS A 611 38.27 -16.09 -9.65
C LYS A 611 37.27 -15.88 -10.76
N GLU A 612 37.02 -16.92 -11.53
CA GLU A 612 35.87 -17.04 -12.42
C GLU A 612 34.60 -17.31 -11.60
N GLU A 613 34.23 -16.36 -10.72
CA GLU A 613 32.86 -16.28 -10.19
C GLU A 613 31.98 -15.75 -11.32
N GLN A 614 31.68 -16.65 -12.28
CA GLN A 614 30.92 -16.42 -13.50
C GLN A 614 29.56 -15.81 -13.14
N THR A 615 29.46 -14.51 -13.34
CA THR A 615 28.25 -13.72 -13.09
C THR A 615 27.46 -13.68 -14.39
N GLU A 616 26.21 -14.13 -14.37
CA GLU A 616 25.37 -14.23 -15.57
C GLU A 616 24.25 -13.19 -15.52
N SER A 617 24.32 -12.19 -16.41
CA SER A 617 23.30 -11.14 -16.55
C SER A 617 22.30 -11.44 -17.68
N TYR A 618 21.02 -11.60 -17.31
CA TYR A 618 19.90 -11.84 -18.22
C TYR A 618 18.92 -10.66 -18.24
N VAL A 619 18.26 -10.44 -19.38
CA VAL A 619 17.24 -9.40 -19.55
C VAL A 619 15.95 -10.03 -20.07
N VAL A 620 14.83 -9.72 -19.41
CA VAL A 620 13.48 -10.21 -19.72
C VAL A 620 12.65 -9.05 -20.25
N LEU A 621 12.18 -9.18 -21.50
CA LEU A 621 11.42 -8.17 -22.24
C LEU A 621 10.23 -8.82 -22.97
N PRO A 622 9.14 -8.07 -23.24
CA PRO A 622 8.14 -8.45 -24.23
C PRO A 622 8.78 -8.64 -25.61
N GLY A 623 8.30 -9.60 -26.40
CA GLY A 623 8.89 -9.95 -27.69
C GLY A 623 8.93 -8.80 -28.72
N CYS A 624 8.02 -7.83 -28.61
CA CYS A 624 8.01 -6.60 -29.43
C CYS A 624 9.20 -5.68 -29.08
N ALA A 625 9.48 -5.47 -27.79
CA ALA A 625 10.57 -4.62 -27.31
C ALA A 625 11.97 -5.20 -27.65
N PHE A 626 12.08 -6.51 -27.90
CA PHE A 626 13.34 -7.16 -28.28
C PHE A 626 13.92 -6.64 -29.61
N ASN A 627 13.07 -6.28 -30.58
CA ASN A 627 13.53 -5.71 -31.84
C ASN A 627 13.98 -4.25 -31.67
N GLU A 628 13.22 -3.48 -30.88
CA GLU A 628 13.49 -2.07 -30.58
C GLU A 628 14.83 -1.90 -29.82
N ILE A 629 15.03 -2.65 -28.73
CA ILE A 629 16.30 -2.62 -27.99
C ILE A 629 17.47 -3.13 -28.83
N LYS A 630 17.25 -4.06 -29.77
CA LYS A 630 18.30 -4.54 -30.67
C LYS A 630 18.77 -3.47 -31.64
N VAL A 631 17.90 -2.56 -32.09
CA VAL A 631 18.29 -1.39 -32.90
C VAL A 631 19.07 -0.38 -32.04
N LEU A 632 18.56 -0.05 -30.84
CA LEU A 632 19.23 0.86 -29.88
C LEU A 632 20.60 0.35 -29.36
N LEU A 633 20.93 -0.90 -29.65
CA LEU A 633 22.22 -1.54 -29.35
C LEU A 633 23.10 -1.75 -30.58
N GLN A 634 22.73 -1.30 -31.78
CA GLN A 634 23.63 -1.36 -32.95
C GLN A 634 24.81 -0.37 -32.80
N ASP A 635 24.57 0.79 -32.19
CA ASP A 635 25.59 1.82 -31.96
C ASP A 635 26.43 1.58 -30.68
N LYS A 636 26.29 0.40 -30.05
CA LYS A 636 26.97 0.05 -28.79
C LYS A 636 27.53 -1.37 -28.92
N ASN A 637 28.71 -1.64 -28.35
CA ASN A 637 29.41 -2.94 -28.49
C ASN A 637 28.79 -4.07 -27.64
N ILE A 638 27.47 -4.28 -27.73
CA ILE A 638 26.68 -5.17 -26.87
C ILE A 638 25.76 -6.05 -27.74
N SER A 639 26.12 -7.30 -27.96
CA SER A 639 25.26 -8.25 -28.67
C SER A 639 24.25 -8.93 -27.73
N LEU A 640 22.95 -8.84 -28.02
CA LEU A 640 21.91 -9.62 -27.34
C LEU A 640 21.64 -10.94 -28.07
N SER A 641 21.80 -12.06 -27.37
CA SER A 641 21.39 -13.40 -27.81
C SER A 641 20.06 -13.81 -27.16
N LYS A 642 19.22 -14.54 -27.90
CA LYS A 642 17.90 -14.99 -27.41
C LYS A 642 18.03 -16.37 -26.77
N VAL A 643 18.04 -16.41 -25.43
CA VAL A 643 18.21 -17.66 -24.65
C VAL A 643 16.90 -18.46 -24.52
N HIS A 644 15.77 -17.79 -24.25
CA HIS A 644 14.46 -18.43 -24.09
C HIS A 644 13.34 -17.49 -24.57
N SER A 645 12.12 -18.02 -24.74
CA SER A 645 10.92 -17.18 -24.90
C SER A 645 9.65 -17.93 -24.49
N VAL A 646 8.85 -17.27 -23.65
CA VAL A 646 7.51 -17.73 -23.26
C VAL A 646 6.45 -17.07 -24.15
N PHE A 647 5.49 -17.86 -24.62
CA PHE A 647 4.30 -17.41 -25.35
C PHE A 647 3.08 -18.19 -24.82
N PRO A 648 1.88 -17.61 -24.77
CA PRO A 648 1.50 -16.22 -25.07
C PRO A 648 1.97 -15.18 -24.04
N HIS A 649 2.09 -13.92 -24.49
CA HIS A 649 2.26 -12.73 -23.65
C HIS A 649 1.90 -11.47 -24.48
N ILE A 650 1.10 -10.57 -23.91
CA ILE A 650 0.84 -9.21 -24.42
C ILE A 650 1.02 -8.22 -23.26
N SER A 651 1.84 -7.18 -23.44
CA SER A 651 2.02 -6.10 -22.47
C SER A 651 1.29 -4.84 -22.94
N THR A 652 0.42 -4.31 -22.10
CA THR A 652 -0.24 -3.00 -22.28
C THR A 652 0.73 -1.83 -22.10
N GLU A 653 1.80 -2.04 -21.34
CA GLU A 653 2.77 -1.01 -20.92
C GLU A 653 3.75 -0.57 -22.04
N LEU A 654 3.61 -1.13 -23.24
CA LEU A 654 4.53 -0.93 -24.36
C LEU A 654 3.99 0.01 -25.45
N HIS A 655 2.67 0.11 -25.61
CA HIS A 655 2.09 0.65 -26.85
C HIS A 655 1.30 1.94 -26.69
N THR A 656 1.73 2.97 -27.43
CA THR A 656 0.79 3.97 -27.92
C THR A 656 -0.06 3.37 -29.04
N ILE A 657 -1.24 3.94 -29.30
CA ILE A 657 -2.32 3.30 -30.08
C ILE A 657 -1.91 2.92 -31.53
N LYS A 658 -0.83 3.49 -32.09
CA LYS A 658 -0.38 3.24 -33.46
C LYS A 658 0.05 1.78 -33.73
N ASP A 659 0.67 1.11 -32.76
CA ASP A 659 1.30 -0.20 -33.00
C ASP A 659 0.32 -1.37 -33.05
N VAL A 660 -0.88 -1.22 -32.49
CA VAL A 660 -1.87 -2.31 -32.42
C VAL A 660 -2.29 -2.76 -33.83
N GLY A 661 -2.32 -1.84 -34.80
CA GLY A 661 -2.52 -2.18 -36.21
C GLY A 661 -1.39 -3.05 -36.78
N ASN A 662 -0.14 -2.72 -36.45
CA ASN A 662 1.04 -3.50 -36.84
C ASN A 662 1.10 -4.87 -36.15
N PHE A 663 0.63 -4.96 -34.89
CA PHE A 663 0.52 -6.25 -34.21
C PHE A 663 -0.51 -7.16 -34.87
N VAL A 664 -1.69 -6.63 -35.22
CA VAL A 664 -2.75 -7.39 -35.91
C VAL A 664 -2.32 -7.83 -37.31
N SER A 665 -1.64 -6.98 -38.09
CA SER A 665 -1.13 -7.38 -39.41
C SER A 665 -0.08 -8.49 -39.31
N ASN A 666 0.87 -8.38 -38.38
CA ASN A 666 1.88 -9.42 -38.12
C ASN A 666 1.31 -10.73 -37.54
N LEU A 667 0.15 -10.67 -36.87
CA LEU A 667 -0.55 -11.88 -36.41
C LEU A 667 -1.27 -12.60 -37.56
N LEU A 668 -1.79 -11.83 -38.53
CA LEU A 668 -2.46 -12.35 -39.72
C LEU A 668 -1.47 -12.89 -40.77
N SER A 669 -0.27 -12.30 -40.88
CA SER A 669 0.75 -12.71 -41.85
C SER A 669 1.53 -13.99 -41.49
N ASN A 670 1.39 -14.51 -40.27
CA ASN A 670 2.16 -15.67 -39.78
C ASN A 670 1.44 -17.03 -39.93
N ASN A 671 0.27 -17.09 -40.57
CA ASN A 671 -0.47 -18.33 -40.78
C ASN A 671 -0.24 -18.95 -42.17
N GLY A 672 0.91 -19.61 -42.33
CA GLY A 672 1.07 -20.70 -43.30
C GLY A 672 2.31 -20.65 -44.19
N GLU A 673 3.23 -21.59 -43.97
CA GLU A 673 3.51 -22.66 -44.94
C GLU A 673 4.14 -23.89 -44.23
N PRO A 674 4.04 -25.11 -44.80
CA PRO A 674 4.37 -26.36 -44.11
C PRO A 674 5.83 -26.80 -44.28
N ARG A 675 6.29 -27.66 -43.35
CA ARG A 675 7.61 -28.31 -43.42
C ARG A 675 7.77 -29.13 -44.70
N SER A 676 8.83 -28.84 -45.47
CA SER A 676 9.33 -29.68 -46.57
C SER A 676 10.77 -30.13 -46.27
N ARG A 677 11.07 -31.42 -46.46
CA ARG A 677 12.43 -31.98 -46.47
C ARG A 677 12.85 -32.20 -47.93
N LYS A 678 14.04 -31.74 -48.34
CA LYS A 678 14.87 -32.45 -49.34
C LYS A 678 16.34 -32.00 -49.32
N ASN A 679 17.21 -32.95 -49.68
CA ASN A 679 18.62 -33.06 -49.31
C ASN A 679 19.59 -32.30 -50.23
N SER A 680 20.71 -31.83 -49.67
CA SER A 680 22.09 -31.90 -50.24
C SER A 680 23.09 -31.53 -49.11
N VAL A 681 23.87 -32.42 -48.49
CA VAL A 681 24.97 -33.33 -48.97
C VAL A 681 26.35 -32.64 -48.86
N LEU A 682 27.37 -33.42 -48.46
CA LEU A 682 28.74 -33.07 -48.02
C LEU A 682 28.77 -32.48 -46.58
N ASP A 683 29.24 -33.19 -45.56
CA ASP A 683 30.61 -33.69 -45.24
C ASP A 683 31.42 -32.59 -44.51
N VAL A 684 31.60 -32.68 -43.19
CA VAL A 684 32.62 -33.47 -42.46
C VAL A 684 34.04 -32.97 -42.76
N ASP A 685 34.64 -32.27 -41.80
CA ASP A 685 35.96 -32.67 -41.29
C ASP A 685 36.25 -32.14 -39.88
N THR A 686 37.25 -32.73 -39.22
CA THR A 686 37.73 -32.32 -37.88
C THR A 686 39.26 -32.44 -37.78
N THR A 687 39.98 -31.31 -37.71
CA THR A 687 41.30 -31.20 -37.04
C THR A 687 41.82 -29.75 -36.93
N ASP A 688 42.66 -29.53 -35.92
CA ASP A 688 43.86 -28.69 -35.84
C ASP A 688 43.91 -27.29 -36.52
N ALA A 689 44.21 -26.25 -35.71
CA ALA A 689 45.59 -25.77 -35.55
C ALA A 689 45.73 -24.61 -34.54
N LEU A 690 46.85 -24.58 -33.81
CA LEU A 690 47.35 -23.41 -33.08
C LEU A 690 48.28 -22.57 -33.98
N PRO A 691 48.37 -21.25 -33.76
CA PRO A 691 49.59 -20.48 -34.01
C PRO A 691 50.22 -19.96 -32.70
N GLU A 692 51.53 -20.18 -32.53
CA GLU A 692 52.31 -19.69 -31.38
C GLU A 692 53.25 -18.53 -31.77
N ARG A 693 53.37 -17.55 -30.86
CA ARG A 693 54.56 -16.68 -30.61
C ARG A 693 54.89 -15.58 -31.66
N PRO A 694 55.73 -14.56 -31.34
CA PRO A 694 56.57 -14.40 -30.13
C PRO A 694 56.42 -13.09 -29.31
N ILE A 695 56.41 -13.27 -27.98
CA ILE A 695 57.23 -12.63 -26.92
C ILE A 695 57.91 -11.27 -27.21
N ASP A 696 57.68 -10.27 -26.34
CA ASP A 696 58.78 -9.63 -25.57
C ASP A 696 58.37 -9.39 -24.10
N PHE A 697 59.35 -9.37 -23.19
CA PHE A 697 59.20 -9.26 -21.73
C PHE A 697 60.35 -8.44 -21.11
N ARG A 698 60.12 -7.13 -20.94
CA ARG A 698 60.81 -6.23 -19.99
C ARG A 698 59.80 -5.15 -19.58
N SER A 699 59.71 -4.68 -18.33
CA SER A 699 60.64 -4.79 -17.19
C SER A 699 60.01 -5.42 -15.93
N PHE A 700 60.86 -5.85 -14.99
CA PHE A 700 60.49 -6.45 -13.70
C PHE A 700 61.19 -5.67 -12.56
N SER A 701 60.48 -5.38 -11.46
CA SER A 701 61.14 -4.94 -10.21
C SER A 701 60.31 -5.22 -8.93
N SER A 702 60.15 -6.51 -8.63
CA SER A 702 60.22 -7.07 -7.27
C SER A 702 59.14 -6.70 -6.21
N PRO A 703 58.99 -7.49 -5.11
CA PRO A 703 57.69 -7.64 -4.46
C PRO A 703 57.55 -7.01 -3.07
N ALA A 704 56.40 -6.38 -2.81
CA ALA A 704 55.93 -6.08 -1.46
C ALA A 704 55.22 -7.30 -0.84
N HIS A 705 55.35 -7.48 0.47
CA HIS A 705 54.89 -8.67 1.21
C HIS A 705 53.68 -8.34 2.11
N PHE A 706 52.96 -9.37 2.57
CA PHE A 706 51.82 -9.34 3.52
C PHE A 706 50.49 -8.69 3.05
N PRO A 707 49.35 -8.92 3.76
CA PRO A 707 49.03 -10.00 4.69
C PRO A 707 47.78 -10.82 4.29
N ILE A 708 47.53 -11.90 5.02
CA ILE A 708 46.26 -12.65 5.00
C ILE A 708 45.13 -11.72 5.48
N GLN A 709 44.01 -11.63 4.75
CA GLN A 709 42.82 -10.92 5.23
C GLN A 709 42.01 -11.78 6.20
N GLU A 710 42.29 -11.60 7.49
CA GLU A 710 41.32 -11.93 8.54
C GLU A 710 40.04 -11.10 8.39
N LYS A 711 38.94 -11.59 8.98
CA LYS A 711 37.67 -10.84 9.02
C LYS A 711 37.84 -9.57 9.87
N ARG A 712 38.12 -8.43 9.23
CA ARG A 712 38.08 -7.13 9.89
C ARG A 712 36.70 -6.90 10.52
N PHE A 713 36.68 -6.73 11.84
CA PHE A 713 35.59 -6.09 12.55
C PHE A 713 35.43 -4.64 12.03
N PRO A 714 34.24 -4.04 12.10
CA PRO A 714 34.06 -2.63 11.72
C PRO A 714 34.98 -1.75 12.55
N SER A 715 35.63 -0.79 11.91
CA SER A 715 36.52 0.17 12.56
C SER A 715 35.74 1.01 13.59
N ILE A 716 36.26 1.08 14.81
CA ILE A 716 35.69 1.90 15.88
C ILE A 716 36.33 3.28 15.78
N HIS A 717 35.57 4.25 15.27
CA HIS A 717 36.03 5.63 15.11
C HIS A 717 35.71 6.45 16.36
N THR A 718 36.70 7.19 16.87
CA THR A 718 36.58 7.96 18.11
C THR A 718 36.10 9.38 17.82
N THR A 719 34.91 9.75 18.29
CA THR A 719 34.44 11.16 18.32
C THR A 719 34.53 11.74 19.72
N LEU A 720 34.89 13.02 19.82
CA LEU A 720 34.93 13.78 21.07
C LEU A 720 33.57 14.34 21.48
N THR A 721 32.55 14.22 20.62
CA THR A 721 31.19 14.67 20.95
C THR A 721 30.44 13.53 21.66
N HIS A 722 29.96 13.77 22.88
CA HIS A 722 29.23 12.78 23.66
C HIS A 722 27.97 12.31 22.91
N LYS A 723 27.59 11.03 23.06
CA LYS A 723 26.44 10.42 22.37
C LYS A 723 25.20 11.31 22.52
N ASP A 724 24.89 11.69 23.75
CA ASP A 724 23.68 12.41 24.16
C ASP A 724 23.90 13.93 24.26
N GLY A 725 24.96 14.48 23.66
CA GLY A 725 25.21 15.92 23.62
C GLY A 725 24.45 16.61 22.48
N ASP A 726 23.77 17.71 22.76
CA ASP A 726 22.91 18.46 21.82
C ASP A 726 23.66 19.24 20.72
N ALA A 727 24.97 19.44 20.86
CA ALA A 727 25.81 20.23 19.95
C ALA A 727 27.10 19.50 19.57
N TYR A 728 27.65 19.81 18.38
CA TYR A 728 28.96 19.30 17.96
C TYR A 728 30.11 19.99 18.71
N ASN A 729 31.11 19.21 19.13
CA ASN A 729 32.33 19.79 19.72
C ASN A 729 33.24 20.38 18.62
N LEU A 730 33.21 21.71 18.51
CA LEU A 730 34.03 22.53 17.60
C LEU A 730 35.17 23.30 18.29
N THR A 731 35.60 22.88 19.49
CA THR A 731 36.71 23.50 20.25
C THR A 731 37.96 22.64 20.27
N ASN A 732 37.83 21.31 20.16
CA ASN A 732 38.95 20.39 20.08
C ASN A 732 39.23 19.98 18.62
N GLY A 733 40.13 20.71 17.95
CA GLY A 733 40.62 20.41 16.60
C GLY A 733 40.50 21.59 15.63
N GLU A 734 41.29 21.56 14.57
CA GLU A 734 41.36 22.59 13.53
C GLU A 734 40.05 22.67 12.73
N ARG A 735 39.58 23.88 12.46
CA ARG A 735 38.41 24.11 11.60
C ARG A 735 38.94 24.39 10.20
N LEU A 736 38.64 23.53 9.23
CA LEU A 736 39.13 23.69 7.86
C LEU A 736 38.01 24.16 6.94
N LEU A 737 38.31 25.12 6.08
CA LEU A 737 37.45 25.60 5.01
C LEU A 737 38.20 25.52 3.70
N ILE A 738 37.73 24.68 2.78
CA ILE A 738 38.25 24.59 1.41
C ILE A 738 37.31 25.35 0.47
N VAL A 739 37.85 26.16 -0.43
CA VAL A 739 37.08 26.77 -1.52
C VAL A 739 37.58 26.26 -2.87
N PHE A 740 36.75 25.49 -3.57
CA PHE A 740 36.95 25.17 -4.98
C PHE A 740 36.34 26.31 -5.82
N ASN A 741 37.18 27.22 -6.29
CA ASN A 741 36.77 28.38 -7.05
C ASN A 741 37.11 28.17 -8.53
N HIS A 742 36.11 28.23 -9.39
CA HIS A 742 36.28 28.09 -10.84
C HIS A 742 35.86 29.39 -11.51
N ASN A 743 36.85 30.19 -11.90
CA ASN A 743 36.67 31.39 -12.71
C ASN A 743 36.86 31.09 -14.21
N GLU A 744 37.79 30.21 -14.54
CA GLU A 744 38.20 29.84 -15.90
C GLU A 744 38.09 28.33 -16.13
N TYR A 745 38.07 27.93 -17.41
CA TYR A 745 37.88 26.54 -17.86
C TYR A 745 38.77 26.29 -19.09
N GLU A 746 39.04 25.03 -19.42
CA GLU A 746 39.84 24.70 -20.61
C GLU A 746 39.18 25.27 -21.90
N SER A 747 39.97 25.96 -22.73
CA SER A 747 39.47 26.71 -23.90
C SER A 747 38.79 25.85 -24.96
N SER A 748 39.02 24.53 -24.94
CA SER A 748 38.36 23.51 -25.76
C SER A 748 36.86 23.38 -25.52
N ARG A 749 36.34 23.94 -24.40
CA ARG A 749 35.01 23.66 -23.87
C ARG A 749 33.98 24.79 -24.06
N GLU A 750 34.41 25.95 -24.57
CA GLU A 750 33.57 27.14 -24.85
C GLU A 750 32.77 27.69 -23.64
N ILE A 751 33.18 27.37 -22.41
CA ILE A 751 32.50 27.78 -21.17
C ILE A 751 32.85 29.25 -20.81
N PRO A 752 31.87 30.13 -20.54
CA PRO A 752 32.14 31.53 -20.20
C PRO A 752 32.73 31.69 -18.78
N PRO A 753 33.67 32.64 -18.58
CA PRO A 753 34.32 32.85 -17.29
C PRO A 753 33.39 33.49 -16.24
N ARG A 754 33.67 33.24 -14.95
CA ARG A 754 32.79 33.62 -13.82
C ARG A 754 33.25 34.89 -13.11
N ALA A 755 33.52 35.93 -13.91
CA ALA A 755 33.95 37.27 -13.47
C ALA A 755 33.09 37.82 -12.31
N GLY A 756 33.73 38.18 -11.19
CA GLY A 756 33.06 38.59 -9.94
C GLY A 756 33.03 37.53 -8.83
N THR A 757 33.53 36.31 -9.08
CA THR A 757 33.72 35.29 -8.03
C THR A 757 34.72 35.73 -6.94
N ASP A 758 35.65 36.64 -7.29
CA ASP A 758 36.64 37.22 -6.38
C ASP A 758 36.01 37.96 -5.18
N LYS A 759 34.81 38.54 -5.38
CA LYS A 759 34.04 39.18 -4.30
C LYS A 759 33.35 38.18 -3.38
N ASP A 760 33.06 36.97 -3.86
CA ASP A 760 32.63 35.87 -3.00
C ASP A 760 33.82 35.34 -2.17
N MET A 761 35.03 35.31 -2.74
CA MET A 761 36.25 34.97 -2.00
C MET A 761 36.57 35.96 -0.87
N GLU A 762 36.45 37.26 -1.14
CA GLU A 762 36.63 38.34 -0.14
C GLU A 762 35.58 38.26 0.99
N ALA A 763 34.33 37.91 0.65
CA ALA A 763 33.25 37.69 1.62
C ALA A 763 33.48 36.43 2.47
N ILE A 764 33.93 35.31 1.88
CA ILE A 764 34.25 34.08 2.62
C ILE A 764 35.38 34.33 3.63
N ARG A 765 36.47 34.98 3.21
CA ARG A 765 37.59 35.30 4.11
C ARG A 765 37.15 36.16 5.29
N SER A 766 36.53 37.31 4.99
CA SER A 766 36.10 38.28 6.01
C SER A 766 35.03 37.76 7.00
N SER A 767 34.32 36.67 6.67
CA SER A 767 33.32 36.06 7.56
C SER A 767 33.78 34.79 8.30
N PHE A 768 34.70 34.01 7.73
CA PHE A 768 35.15 32.74 8.34
C PHE A 768 36.54 32.80 9.00
N GLU A 769 37.45 33.69 8.60
CA GLU A 769 38.73 33.88 9.31
C GLU A 769 38.52 34.31 10.77
N PRO A 770 37.59 35.23 11.12
CA PRO A 770 37.26 35.55 12.52
C PRO A 770 36.62 34.40 13.32
N LEU A 771 36.22 33.30 12.65
CA LEU A 771 35.66 32.10 13.27
C LEU A 771 36.72 30.99 13.46
N ASN A 772 38.01 31.35 13.33
CA ASN A 772 39.17 30.47 13.44
C ASN A 772 39.15 29.30 12.43
N PHE A 773 38.66 29.54 11.21
CA PHE A 773 38.85 28.61 10.10
C PHE A 773 40.18 28.86 9.39
N ASN A 774 40.94 27.80 9.14
CA ASN A 774 42.00 27.79 8.13
C ASN A 774 41.34 27.76 6.74
N ILE A 775 41.71 28.69 5.84
CA ILE A 775 41.06 28.87 4.53
C ILE A 775 42.03 28.54 3.40
N GLU A 776 41.84 27.36 2.82
CA GLU A 776 42.52 26.91 1.61
C GLU A 776 41.69 27.25 0.37
N VAL A 777 42.33 27.80 -0.67
CA VAL A 777 41.66 28.17 -1.92
C VAL A 777 42.28 27.40 -3.09
N CYS A 778 41.43 26.71 -3.82
CA CYS A 778 41.76 25.82 -4.93
C CYS A 778 41.21 26.44 -6.23
N GLU A 779 41.97 27.37 -6.80
CA GLU A 779 41.63 28.10 -8.03
C GLU A 779 41.75 27.22 -9.27
N ASN A 780 40.68 27.13 -10.06
CA ASN A 780 40.61 26.48 -11.38
C ASN A 780 41.16 25.04 -11.40
N TYR A 781 40.91 24.25 -10.34
CA TYR A 781 41.38 22.86 -10.27
C TYR A 781 40.74 21.95 -11.33
N THR A 782 41.52 21.00 -11.83
CA THR A 782 41.00 19.84 -12.58
C THR A 782 40.24 18.89 -11.64
N ALA A 783 39.35 18.08 -12.20
CA ALA A 783 38.60 17.08 -11.44
C ALA A 783 39.50 16.06 -10.72
N SER A 784 40.70 15.75 -11.24
CA SER A 784 41.70 14.95 -10.51
C SER A 784 42.20 15.70 -9.28
N GLN A 785 42.66 16.95 -9.44
CA GLN A 785 43.19 17.75 -8.33
C GLN A 785 42.16 17.99 -7.21
N ILE A 786 40.86 18.02 -7.53
CA ILE A 786 39.78 18.04 -6.54
C ILE A 786 39.74 16.71 -5.75
N GLU A 787 39.76 15.57 -6.45
CA GLU A 787 39.78 14.22 -5.84
C GLU A 787 41.05 14.01 -4.99
N ASP A 788 42.23 14.35 -5.52
CA ASP A 788 43.52 14.30 -4.83
C ASP A 788 43.52 15.18 -3.57
N LYS A 789 42.98 16.40 -3.65
CA LYS A 789 42.86 17.30 -2.49
C LYS A 789 41.92 16.75 -1.42
N LEU A 790 40.80 16.15 -1.79
CA LEU A 790 39.89 15.50 -0.84
C LEU A 790 40.48 14.23 -0.22
N CYS A 791 41.25 13.44 -0.98
CA CYS A 791 42.00 12.31 -0.45
C CYS A 791 43.02 12.74 0.62
N SER A 792 43.70 13.89 0.44
CA SER A 792 44.66 14.41 1.43
C SER A 792 44.04 14.72 2.81
N LEU A 793 42.72 14.94 2.89
CA LEU A 793 42.01 15.11 4.17
C LEU A 793 42.07 13.86 5.06
N SER A 794 42.26 12.67 4.46
CA SER A 794 42.41 11.42 5.21
C SER A 794 43.77 11.29 5.94
N GLU A 795 44.72 12.18 5.64
CA GLU A 795 46.04 12.24 6.27
C GLU A 795 46.12 13.30 7.40
N MET A 796 45.09 14.13 7.56
CA MET A 796 45.05 15.20 8.56
C MET A 796 44.68 14.70 9.96
N ASN A 797 45.56 14.92 10.95
CA ASN A 797 45.42 14.31 12.26
C ASN A 797 44.30 14.84 13.17
N ASN A 798 43.81 16.07 13.00
CA ASN A 798 42.98 16.73 14.02
C ASN A 798 41.96 17.79 13.52
N LEU A 799 41.14 17.46 12.51
CA LEU A 799 40.02 18.33 12.11
C LEU A 799 38.85 18.28 13.13
N SER A 800 38.22 19.40 13.46
CA SER A 800 36.97 19.49 14.25
C SER A 800 35.73 19.75 13.40
N CYS A 801 35.87 20.52 12.32
CA CYS A 801 34.84 20.85 11.34
C CYS A 801 35.45 20.91 9.95
N LEU A 802 34.69 20.48 8.93
CA LEU A 802 35.02 20.75 7.53
C LEU A 802 33.90 21.56 6.88
N VAL A 803 34.27 22.69 6.30
CA VAL A 803 33.45 23.47 5.38
C VAL A 803 34.05 23.37 3.98
N ILE A 804 33.20 23.21 2.96
CA ILE A 804 33.59 23.29 1.55
C ILE A 804 32.67 24.29 0.86
N PHE A 805 33.25 25.30 0.22
CA PHE A 805 32.56 26.12 -0.78
C PHE A 805 32.93 25.62 -2.17
N ILE A 806 31.94 25.45 -3.05
CA ILE A 806 32.14 25.11 -4.46
C ILE A 806 31.49 26.21 -5.31
N SER A 807 32.31 27.00 -6.00
CA SER A 807 31.86 28.09 -6.88
C SER A 807 32.20 27.74 -8.33
N THR A 808 31.23 27.22 -9.09
CA THR A 808 31.43 26.77 -10.47
C THR A 808 30.16 26.92 -11.33
N HIS A 809 30.16 26.41 -12.56
CA HIS A 809 28.95 26.12 -13.35
C HIS A 809 28.45 24.69 -13.07
N GLY A 810 27.17 24.41 -13.34
CA GLY A 810 26.58 23.11 -13.06
C GLY A 810 25.29 22.87 -13.82
N GLU A 811 24.95 21.58 -13.95
CA GLU A 811 23.76 21.05 -14.63
C GLU A 811 22.80 20.41 -13.60
N GLU A 812 21.75 19.75 -14.09
CA GLU A 812 20.88 18.88 -13.29
C GLU A 812 21.63 17.65 -12.69
N GLU A 813 20.94 16.89 -11.83
CA GLU A 813 21.46 15.73 -11.09
C GLU A 813 22.81 15.89 -10.33
N GLY A 814 23.16 17.11 -9.93
CA GLY A 814 24.36 17.37 -9.11
C GLY A 814 25.68 17.25 -9.89
N ILE A 815 25.65 17.53 -11.19
CA ILE A 815 26.82 17.64 -12.06
C ILE A 815 27.43 19.04 -11.92
N LEU A 816 28.75 19.09 -11.69
CA LEU A 816 29.52 20.30 -11.40
C LEU A 816 30.75 20.38 -12.31
N TYR A 817 31.15 21.59 -12.71
CA TYR A 817 32.21 21.76 -13.70
C TYR A 817 33.58 21.87 -12.99
N GLY A 818 34.51 20.97 -13.31
CA GLY A 818 35.94 21.19 -13.10
C GLY A 818 36.55 21.96 -14.28
N PHE A 819 37.83 22.33 -14.19
CA PHE A 819 38.53 23.02 -15.29
C PHE A 819 38.56 22.18 -16.58
N ASP A 820 38.97 20.91 -16.47
CA ASP A 820 39.12 19.92 -17.53
C ASP A 820 37.79 19.23 -17.90
N ARG A 821 37.04 18.75 -16.90
CA ARG A 821 35.84 17.92 -17.09
C ARG A 821 34.80 18.12 -16.01
N ASN A 822 33.58 17.65 -16.25
CA ASN A 822 32.53 17.64 -15.24
C ASN A 822 32.71 16.47 -14.24
N TYR A 823 32.37 16.73 -12.98
CA TYR A 823 32.39 15.79 -11.87
C TYR A 823 31.01 15.75 -11.19
N ARG A 824 30.72 14.73 -10.37
CA ARG A 824 29.43 14.58 -9.66
C ARG A 824 29.62 14.74 -8.16
N LEU A 825 28.79 15.59 -7.54
CA LEU A 825 28.80 15.84 -6.11
C LEU A 825 28.79 14.54 -5.28
N ASP A 826 27.84 13.64 -5.56
CA ASP A 826 27.69 12.36 -4.84
C ASP A 826 28.89 11.42 -4.97
N ARG A 827 29.51 11.38 -6.16
CA ARG A 827 30.54 10.38 -6.50
C ARG A 827 31.93 10.85 -6.12
N ASP A 828 32.25 12.12 -6.38
CA ASP A 828 33.61 12.64 -6.41
C ASP A 828 33.90 13.53 -5.18
N ILE A 829 32.86 14.13 -4.59
CA ILE A 829 32.98 14.91 -3.34
C ILE A 829 32.51 14.07 -2.15
N ILE A 830 31.22 13.73 -2.08
CA ILE A 830 30.60 13.18 -0.87
C ILE A 830 31.23 11.85 -0.45
N ARG A 831 31.49 10.92 -1.39
CA ARG A 831 32.13 9.64 -1.08
C ARG A 831 33.49 9.78 -0.41
N ASN A 832 34.29 10.77 -0.79
CA ASN A 832 35.60 11.01 -0.20
C ASN A 832 35.52 11.58 1.23
N LEU A 833 34.34 12.07 1.64
CA LEU A 833 34.06 12.59 2.98
C LEU A 833 33.28 11.63 3.89
N LEU A 834 32.90 10.44 3.39
CA LEU A 834 32.20 9.43 4.21
C LEU A 834 33.17 8.82 5.24
N PRO A 835 32.70 8.31 6.40
CA PRO A 835 33.55 7.73 7.44
C PRO A 835 34.45 6.57 6.97
N ASP A 836 34.02 5.83 5.95
CA ASP A 836 34.78 4.72 5.35
C ASP A 836 36.00 5.20 4.51
N SER A 837 35.97 6.45 4.04
CA SER A 837 37.02 7.08 3.20
C SER A 837 37.84 8.14 3.95
N CYS A 838 37.19 8.97 4.78
CA CYS A 838 37.84 9.93 5.66
C CYS A 838 37.46 9.65 7.15
N PRO A 839 38.11 8.67 7.80
CA PRO A 839 37.90 8.31 9.20
C PRO A 839 37.91 9.47 10.20
N ILE A 840 38.68 10.53 9.91
CA ILE A 840 38.85 11.71 10.78
C ILE A 840 37.57 12.54 10.90
N LEU A 841 36.66 12.48 9.91
CA LEU A 841 35.40 13.23 9.87
C LEU A 841 34.17 12.44 10.37
N ALA A 842 34.38 11.26 10.96
CA ALA A 842 33.33 10.44 11.55
C ALA A 842 32.74 11.13 12.80
N GLY A 843 31.42 11.36 12.82
CA GLY A 843 30.75 12.04 13.94
C GLY A 843 31.15 13.51 14.13
N LYS A 844 31.60 14.17 13.05
CA LYS A 844 31.95 15.60 12.97
C LYS A 844 31.23 16.25 11.78
N PRO A 845 30.85 17.54 11.86
CA PRO A 845 30.05 18.17 10.83
C PRO A 845 30.86 18.46 9.56
N LYS A 846 30.26 18.11 8.42
CA LYS A 846 30.73 18.32 7.06
C LYS A 846 29.73 19.22 6.35
N LEU A 847 30.12 20.42 5.96
CA LEU A 847 29.21 21.47 5.47
C LEU A 847 29.60 21.86 4.05
N ILE A 848 28.73 21.62 3.07
CA ILE A 848 29.02 21.88 1.65
C ILE A 848 28.07 22.98 1.14
N PHE A 849 28.65 24.12 0.75
CA PHE A 849 27.94 25.27 0.17
C PHE A 849 28.23 25.34 -1.33
N ILE A 850 27.19 25.25 -2.17
CA ILE A 850 27.34 25.08 -3.62
C ILE A 850 26.72 26.25 -4.37
N GLN A 851 27.57 27.03 -5.04
CA GLN A 851 27.22 28.15 -5.92
C GLN A 851 27.41 27.73 -7.38
N ALA A 852 26.42 26.99 -7.88
CA ALA A 852 26.25 26.58 -9.27
C ALA A 852 24.76 26.65 -9.66
N CYS A 853 24.46 26.61 -10.96
CA CYS A 853 23.10 26.38 -11.45
C CYS A 853 22.69 24.92 -11.21
N GLN A 854 21.39 24.64 -11.22
CA GLN A 854 20.84 23.27 -11.08
C GLN A 854 19.86 22.90 -12.19
N GLY A 855 19.78 23.71 -13.25
CA GLY A 855 18.92 23.55 -14.43
C GLY A 855 18.58 24.90 -15.08
N ASP A 856 17.83 24.87 -16.19
CA ASP A 856 17.56 26.02 -17.07
C ASP A 856 16.22 26.74 -16.78
N LEU A 857 15.57 26.48 -15.64
CA LEU A 857 14.30 27.12 -15.28
C LEU A 857 14.53 28.37 -14.41
N ALA A 858 13.80 29.44 -14.72
CA ALA A 858 13.75 30.64 -13.88
C ALA A 858 12.52 30.61 -12.96
N ASP A 859 12.65 31.14 -11.74
CA ASP A 859 11.54 31.24 -10.79
C ASP A 859 10.79 32.57 -10.96
N ASP A 860 9.52 32.50 -11.35
CA ASP A 860 8.62 33.66 -11.53
C ASP A 860 8.04 34.17 -10.18
N GLY A 861 8.19 33.43 -9.08
CA GLY A 861 7.71 33.80 -7.75
C GLY A 861 6.19 33.68 -7.53
N THR A 862 5.74 34.02 -6.32
CA THR A 862 4.31 34.03 -5.95
C THR A 862 4.02 34.95 -4.76
N TYR A 863 2.77 35.41 -4.61
CA TYR A 863 2.34 36.33 -3.56
C TYR A 863 1.75 35.58 -2.35
N LEU A 864 2.12 35.98 -1.13
CA LEU A 864 1.62 35.39 0.13
C LEU A 864 1.34 36.46 1.19
N GLN A 865 0.31 36.22 2.02
CA GLN A 865 -0.12 37.09 3.12
C GLN A 865 0.21 36.46 4.48
N CYS A 866 0.58 37.27 5.48
CA CYS A 866 1.15 36.82 6.75
C CYS A 866 0.20 36.99 7.95
N LEU A 867 0.23 36.04 8.89
CA LEU A 867 -0.27 36.16 10.27
C LEU A 867 0.73 35.49 11.23
N THR A 868 0.93 36.07 12.41
CA THR A 868 2.01 35.71 13.35
C THR A 868 1.54 34.87 14.56
N GLN A 869 2.52 34.27 15.25
CA GLN A 869 2.36 33.16 16.20
C GLN A 869 2.01 33.58 17.64
N ASN A 870 1.66 32.60 18.50
CA ASN A 870 2.50 32.35 19.68
C ASN A 870 2.30 30.97 20.38
N ASN A 871 3.42 30.49 20.94
CA ASN A 871 3.62 29.54 22.05
C ASN A 871 3.29 28.03 21.94
N MET A 872 4.39 27.26 21.93
CA MET A 872 4.56 25.88 22.45
C MET A 872 4.43 25.82 23.99
N PRO A 873 4.37 24.59 24.56
CA PRO A 873 5.22 24.27 25.71
C PRO A 873 6.04 22.95 25.59
N ARG A 874 6.95 22.75 26.55
CA ARG A 874 7.95 21.65 26.71
C ARG A 874 7.34 20.48 27.56
N TYR A 875 7.94 19.32 27.86
CA TYR A 875 9.28 18.98 28.42
C TYR A 875 9.65 17.47 28.25
N ALA A 876 10.75 17.00 28.89
CA ALA A 876 11.52 15.78 28.53
C ALA A 876 11.71 14.69 29.65
N PHE A 877 12.83 13.94 29.58
CA PHE A 877 13.09 12.52 29.95
C PHE A 877 13.82 12.24 31.31
N ASP A 878 13.73 11.00 31.82
CA ASP A 878 14.73 10.12 32.53
C ASP A 878 14.08 8.69 32.54
N GLY A 879 14.69 7.52 32.76
CA GLY A 879 16.04 7.05 33.12
C GLY A 879 15.98 5.53 33.38
N ARG A 880 17.06 4.77 33.64
CA ARG A 880 18.52 4.97 33.61
C ARG A 880 19.17 3.62 33.24
N GLY A 881 20.41 3.62 32.73
CA GLY A 881 21.18 2.37 32.57
C GLY A 881 22.52 2.57 31.88
N SER A 882 23.62 2.59 32.65
CA SER A 882 24.96 2.89 32.11
C SER A 882 25.66 1.65 31.53
N ALA A 883 26.09 1.77 30.28
CA ALA A 883 27.09 0.92 29.63
C ALA A 883 27.82 1.76 28.58
N ARG A 884 29.11 1.46 28.31
CA ARG A 884 29.90 2.17 27.28
C ARG A 884 29.28 1.98 25.89
N ALA A 885 28.54 2.98 25.43
CA ALA A 885 27.75 2.90 24.21
C ALA A 885 28.58 3.15 22.94
N ILE A 886 29.10 2.08 22.34
CA ILE A 886 29.43 2.11 20.91
C ILE A 886 28.10 2.18 20.15
N TYR A 887 27.78 3.34 19.59
CA TYR A 887 26.55 3.57 18.83
C TYR A 887 26.85 3.66 17.33
N ARG A 888 25.93 3.15 16.50
CA ARG A 888 26.10 3.12 15.04
C ARG A 888 25.30 4.26 14.41
N ILE A 889 26.01 5.20 13.79
CA ILE A 889 25.44 6.30 13.01
C ILE A 889 25.30 5.82 11.54
N PRO A 890 24.28 6.25 10.77
CA PRO A 890 24.22 5.97 9.33
C PRO A 890 25.42 6.55 8.58
N THR A 891 25.90 5.89 7.52
CA THR A 891 27.13 6.29 6.80
C THR A 891 27.10 7.72 6.25
N TYR A 892 25.92 8.26 5.94
CA TYR A 892 25.70 9.61 5.42
C TYR A 892 25.28 10.61 6.52
N SER A 893 25.77 10.46 7.75
CA SER A 893 25.47 11.38 8.86
C SER A 893 26.42 12.57 8.95
N ASP A 894 25.99 13.57 9.72
CA ASP A 894 26.79 14.75 10.04
C ASP A 894 27.19 15.53 8.77
N LEU A 895 26.33 15.50 7.74
CA LEU A 895 26.50 16.18 6.45
C LEU A 895 25.36 17.20 6.24
N LEU A 896 25.74 18.41 5.83
CA LEU A 896 24.82 19.46 5.39
C LEU A 896 25.22 19.88 3.97
N ILE A 897 24.27 19.91 3.06
CA ILE A 897 24.45 20.44 1.70
C ILE A 897 23.49 21.60 1.53
N TYR A 898 24.00 22.77 1.15
CA TYR A 898 23.20 23.96 0.89
C TYR A 898 23.55 24.50 -0.50
N THR A 899 22.63 24.34 -1.44
CA THR A 899 22.74 24.73 -2.85
C THR A 899 22.08 26.08 -3.09
N ALA A 900 22.68 26.91 -3.93
CA ALA A 900 22.24 28.28 -4.20
C ALA A 900 20.82 28.40 -4.78
N SER A 901 20.36 27.39 -5.52
CA SER A 901 19.03 27.33 -6.14
C SER A 901 18.33 25.99 -5.81
N TYR A 902 17.04 25.89 -6.12
CA TYR A 902 16.30 24.62 -6.09
C TYR A 902 16.67 23.74 -7.32
N PRO A 903 16.63 22.40 -7.22
CA PRO A 903 16.84 21.52 -8.38
C PRO A 903 16.01 21.93 -9.60
N GLY A 904 16.64 22.03 -10.78
CA GLY A 904 16.05 22.55 -12.01
C GLY A 904 16.19 24.06 -12.22
N GLN A 905 16.62 24.85 -11.22
CA GLN A 905 16.63 26.32 -11.29
C GLN A 905 18.01 26.97 -11.50
N PHE A 906 18.00 28.13 -12.15
CA PHE A 906 19.13 29.07 -12.22
C PHE A 906 19.56 29.63 -10.85
N SER A 907 20.82 30.08 -10.76
CA SER A 907 21.35 30.87 -9.65
C SER A 907 21.96 32.18 -10.15
N PHE A 908 21.62 33.29 -9.51
CA PHE A 908 22.04 34.63 -9.95
C PHE A 908 23.33 35.11 -9.29
N ARG A 909 24.10 35.87 -10.07
CA ARG A 909 25.44 36.35 -9.74
C ARG A 909 25.70 37.69 -10.41
N SER A 910 26.51 38.53 -9.79
CA SER A 910 26.78 39.90 -10.23
C SER A 910 28.25 40.27 -10.02
N ASN A 911 28.67 41.45 -10.50
CA ASN A 911 30.04 41.94 -10.32
C ASN A 911 30.41 42.21 -8.85
N SER A 912 29.43 42.24 -7.93
CA SER A 912 29.61 42.31 -6.47
C SER A 912 29.44 40.95 -5.76
N GLY A 913 29.50 39.84 -6.50
CA GLY A 913 29.39 38.47 -5.98
C GLY A 913 28.06 37.77 -6.31
N SER A 914 27.93 36.53 -5.84
CA SER A 914 26.69 35.74 -5.89
C SER A 914 25.75 36.10 -4.75
N TRP A 915 24.45 36.13 -5.02
CA TRP A 915 23.48 36.46 -3.96
C TRP A 915 23.53 35.47 -2.79
N PHE A 916 23.87 34.21 -3.07
CA PHE A 916 23.93 33.13 -2.09
C PHE A 916 25.14 33.24 -1.16
N ILE A 917 26.37 33.34 -1.69
CA ILE A 917 27.57 33.41 -0.84
C ILE A 917 27.58 34.74 -0.07
N GLN A 918 27.28 35.86 -0.71
CA GLN A 918 27.17 37.16 -0.03
C GLN A 918 26.13 37.13 1.11
N ALA A 919 25.02 36.41 0.94
CA ALA A 919 24.02 36.23 1.99
C ALA A 919 24.52 35.34 3.14
N ILE A 920 25.19 34.22 2.83
CA ILE A 920 25.80 33.33 3.85
C ILE A 920 26.79 34.12 4.70
N CYS A 921 27.76 34.78 4.08
CA CYS A 921 28.80 35.53 4.77
C CYS A 921 28.22 36.67 5.62
N LYS A 922 27.25 37.43 5.08
CA LYS A 922 26.54 38.49 5.80
C LYS A 922 25.82 37.97 7.05
N GLU A 923 25.00 36.93 6.93
CA GLU A 923 24.18 36.46 8.05
C GLU A 923 25.00 35.69 9.10
N ILE A 924 26.12 35.04 8.71
CA ILE A 924 27.09 34.45 9.65
C ILE A 924 27.83 35.54 10.43
N SER A 925 28.35 36.59 9.77
CA SER A 925 28.96 37.72 10.48
C SER A 925 27.96 38.36 11.44
N ASN A 926 26.71 38.57 11.00
CA ASN A 926 25.59 39.12 11.77
C ASN A 926 24.89 38.11 12.72
N SER A 927 25.46 36.95 13.02
CA SER A 927 24.89 36.03 14.02
C SER A 927 25.18 36.47 15.46
N SER A 928 24.32 36.12 16.41
CA SER A 928 24.71 36.16 17.82
C SER A 928 25.71 35.04 18.14
N GLU A 929 26.32 35.08 19.33
CA GLU A 929 27.32 34.08 19.74
C GLU A 929 26.71 32.70 20.04
N ASP A 930 25.41 32.68 20.34
CA ASP A 930 24.58 31.54 20.75
C ASP A 930 23.57 31.09 19.68
N GLU A 931 23.66 31.62 18.45
CA GLU A 931 22.76 31.27 17.34
C GLU A 931 23.23 29.99 16.63
N ASP A 932 22.30 29.06 16.38
CA ASP A 932 22.61 27.82 15.67
C ASP A 932 22.65 28.02 14.15
N LEU A 933 23.45 27.21 13.45
CA LEU A 933 23.62 27.30 12.00
C LEU A 933 22.30 27.16 11.22
N ILE A 934 21.34 26.35 11.68
CA ILE A 934 20.08 26.14 10.95
C ILE A 934 19.19 27.38 11.03
N SER A 935 19.20 28.09 12.17
CA SER A 935 18.61 29.43 12.30
C SER A 935 19.29 30.44 11.35
N ILE A 936 20.62 30.53 11.34
CA ILE A 936 21.38 31.44 10.46
C ILE A 936 21.06 31.16 8.98
N LEU A 937 21.14 29.91 8.52
CA LEU A 937 20.86 29.57 7.13
C LEU A 937 19.39 29.79 6.75
N THR A 938 18.46 29.76 7.71
CA THR A 938 17.07 30.14 7.47
C THR A 938 16.92 31.66 7.28
N ARG A 939 17.75 32.49 7.94
CA ARG A 939 17.87 33.92 7.62
C ARG A 939 18.47 34.14 6.23
N VAL A 940 19.45 33.34 5.82
CA VAL A 940 19.98 33.33 4.44
C VAL A 940 18.88 33.03 3.42
N SER A 941 18.08 31.96 3.60
CA SER A 941 16.99 31.62 2.68
C SER A 941 15.99 32.77 2.55
N ARG A 942 15.63 33.39 3.69
CA ARG A 942 14.73 34.56 3.74
C ARG A 942 15.30 35.76 2.99
N TYR A 943 16.58 36.07 3.19
CA TYR A 943 17.23 37.24 2.57
C TYR A 943 17.36 37.07 1.05
N VAL A 944 17.71 35.88 0.56
CA VAL A 944 17.76 35.62 -0.89
C VAL A 944 16.36 35.62 -1.52
N ALA A 945 15.37 34.99 -0.88
CA ALA A 945 14.01 34.93 -1.44
C ALA A 945 13.28 36.29 -1.43
N LEU A 946 13.46 37.12 -0.39
CA LEU A 946 12.76 38.40 -0.27
C LEU A 946 13.54 39.55 -0.91
N GLU A 947 14.80 39.77 -0.50
CA GLU A 947 15.58 40.99 -0.80
C GLU A 947 16.35 40.95 -2.14
N LYS A 948 16.17 39.88 -2.94
CA LYS A 948 16.82 39.74 -4.26
C LYS A 948 15.83 39.43 -5.37
N THR A 949 15.97 40.14 -6.48
CA THR A 949 15.22 39.97 -7.73
C THR A 949 16.18 40.29 -8.88
N SER A 950 16.09 39.60 -10.02
CA SER A 950 17.02 39.78 -11.14
C SER A 950 16.64 40.99 -11.99
N ASN A 951 17.63 41.75 -12.46
CA ASN A 951 17.42 42.93 -13.30
C ASN A 951 18.23 42.79 -14.59
N VAL A 952 17.63 42.12 -15.58
CA VAL A 952 18.20 41.92 -16.93
C VAL A 952 17.18 42.37 -17.97
N PRO A 953 16.96 43.69 -18.14
CA PRO A 953 15.81 44.25 -18.89
C PRO A 953 15.82 43.89 -20.38
N ASP A 954 16.98 43.56 -20.94
CA ASP A 954 17.13 43.11 -22.32
C ASP A 954 16.78 41.62 -22.53
N ASN A 955 16.32 40.90 -21.49
CA ASN A 955 15.98 39.48 -21.55
C ASN A 955 14.85 39.09 -20.57
N ASP A 956 13.61 39.06 -21.05
CA ASP A 956 12.39 38.69 -20.29
C ASP A 956 12.47 37.34 -19.55
N ARG A 957 13.31 36.40 -20.01
CA ARG A 957 13.51 35.11 -19.32
C ARG A 957 14.32 35.24 -18.03
N LEU A 958 15.10 36.31 -17.90
CA LEU A 958 16.00 36.58 -16.77
C LEU A 958 15.72 37.93 -16.07
N HIS A 959 14.69 38.67 -16.48
CA HIS A 959 14.17 39.85 -15.78
C HIS A 959 13.13 39.48 -14.72
N ASP A 960 13.13 40.21 -13.59
CA ASP A 960 12.21 40.08 -12.46
C ASP A 960 12.08 38.68 -11.83
N LYS A 961 13.12 37.84 -11.98
CA LYS A 961 13.16 36.46 -11.47
C LYS A 961 13.64 36.40 -10.03
N LYS A 962 13.20 35.35 -9.33
CA LYS A 962 13.51 35.06 -7.92
C LYS A 962 14.52 33.91 -7.82
N GLN A 963 15.03 33.68 -6.61
CA GLN A 963 15.92 32.57 -6.27
C GLN A 963 15.62 32.10 -4.85
N VAL A 964 15.59 30.79 -4.62
CA VAL A 964 15.51 30.21 -3.28
C VAL A 964 16.60 29.14 -3.09
N PRO A 965 17.46 29.26 -2.08
CA PRO A 965 18.43 28.21 -1.77
C PRO A 965 17.77 26.94 -1.26
N HIS A 966 18.28 25.78 -1.67
CA HIS A 966 17.79 24.46 -1.26
C HIS A 966 18.75 23.79 -0.27
N ARG A 967 18.22 23.18 0.80
CA ARG A 967 18.98 22.61 1.92
C ARG A 967 18.67 21.12 2.09
N GLN A 968 19.71 20.30 2.12
CA GLN A 968 19.66 18.87 2.50
C GLN A 968 20.48 18.69 3.77
N ASP A 969 19.89 18.03 4.77
CA ASP A 969 20.40 18.05 6.14
C ASP A 969 20.35 16.66 6.78
N THR A 970 21.50 16.20 7.27
CA THR A 970 21.69 14.95 8.04
C THR A 970 22.49 15.19 9.32
N LEU A 971 22.60 16.46 9.75
CA LEU A 971 23.19 16.81 11.04
C LEU A 971 22.35 16.21 12.17
N ILE A 972 23.02 15.59 13.14
CA ILE A 972 22.37 14.95 14.29
C ILE A 972 22.52 15.77 15.58
N ARG A 973 23.18 16.93 15.51
CA ARG A 973 23.41 17.88 16.61
C ARG A 973 23.47 19.31 16.07
N LYS A 974 23.32 20.30 16.96
CA LYS A 974 23.45 21.71 16.62
C LYS A 974 24.90 22.12 16.35
N ILE A 975 25.06 23.17 15.53
CA ILE A 975 26.34 23.79 15.20
C ILE A 975 26.29 25.23 15.65
N TYR A 976 27.28 25.60 16.49
CA TYR A 976 27.49 26.97 16.97
C TYR A 976 28.95 27.34 16.64
N PHE A 977 29.15 28.34 15.76
CA PHE A 977 30.51 28.71 15.34
C PHE A 977 31.23 29.63 16.33
N LYS A 978 30.50 30.52 17.01
CA LYS A 978 31.05 31.58 17.87
C LYS A 978 31.29 31.13 19.32
N SER A 979 30.30 30.52 19.98
CA SER A 979 30.45 29.95 21.34
C SER A 979 29.97 28.50 21.43
N GLN A 980 30.40 27.76 22.46
CA GLN A 980 29.71 26.55 22.91
C GLN A 980 28.99 26.86 24.22
N PRO A 981 27.75 26.39 24.43
CA PRO A 981 27.10 26.44 25.73
C PRO A 981 27.96 25.69 26.77
N THR A 982 28.32 26.35 27.87
CA THR A 982 29.09 25.73 28.94
C THR A 982 28.20 24.81 29.77
N GLU A 983 28.46 23.50 29.71
CA GLU A 983 27.83 22.54 30.64
C GLU A 983 28.26 22.88 32.08
N SER A 984 27.32 23.39 32.87
CA SER A 984 27.56 23.83 34.25
C SER A 984 27.74 22.64 35.19
N HIS A 985 28.90 22.01 35.12
CA HIS A 985 29.27 20.80 35.84
C HIS A 985 29.60 21.06 37.33
N ASP A 986 28.69 21.69 38.07
CA ASP A 986 28.82 21.81 39.53
C ASP A 986 27.47 21.76 40.27
N LYS A 987 27.36 20.79 41.20
CA LYS A 987 26.40 20.67 42.31
C LYS A 987 26.59 19.35 43.05
N ASN A 988 27.71 19.26 43.77
CA ASN A 988 27.78 18.38 44.94
C ASN A 988 27.22 19.11 46.19
N HIS A 989 26.91 18.35 47.24
CA HIS A 989 26.21 18.78 48.46
C HIS A 989 26.56 20.18 49.02
N GLY A 990 25.53 20.99 49.31
CA GLY A 990 25.63 22.21 50.11
C GLY A 990 24.30 22.59 50.78
N LEU A 991 24.27 22.72 52.11
CA LEU A 991 23.07 23.10 52.87
C LEU A 991 22.96 24.63 53.05
N ILE A 992 21.72 25.13 52.96
CA ILE A 992 21.15 26.28 53.70
C ILE A 992 22.03 27.55 53.80
N ARG A 993 21.62 28.62 53.11
CA ARG A 993 21.24 29.88 53.79
C ARG A 993 20.42 30.82 52.90
N GLN A 994 19.35 31.37 53.46
CA GLN A 994 18.68 32.56 52.94
C GLN A 994 19.56 33.80 53.17
N LYS A 995 19.46 34.79 52.28
CA LYS A 995 19.44 36.20 52.72
C LYS A 995 18.70 37.07 51.71
N PHE A 996 17.77 37.88 52.21
CA PHE A 996 17.14 38.97 51.46
C PHE A 996 18.15 40.09 51.21
N VAL A 997 18.06 40.75 50.07
CA VAL A 997 18.36 42.18 49.91
C VAL A 997 17.19 42.81 49.14
N SER A 998 16.86 44.05 49.46
CA SER A 998 15.59 44.70 49.18
C SER A 998 15.39 45.23 47.75
N GLU A 999 14.13 45.19 47.33
CA GLU A 999 13.50 46.09 46.34
C GLU A 999 13.76 47.58 46.66
N PRO A 1000 13.52 48.55 45.74
CA PRO A 1000 12.14 49.06 45.63
C PRO A 1000 11.69 49.60 44.23
N HIS A 1001 10.41 49.33 43.91
CA HIS A 1001 9.47 50.26 43.22
C HIS A 1001 9.65 50.52 41.69
N LEU A 1002 8.65 50.98 40.90
CA LEU A 1002 7.33 51.55 41.26
C LEU A 1002 6.19 51.33 40.21
N LYS A 1003 4.99 50.95 40.70
CA LYS A 1003 3.61 51.26 40.22
C LYS A 1003 2.94 50.61 38.96
N LYS A 1004 1.69 50.20 39.25
CA LYS A 1004 0.49 49.90 38.39
C LYS A 1004 0.51 48.55 37.66
N LYS A 1005 -0.18 47.51 38.17
CA LYS A 1005 -1.66 47.30 38.33
C LYS A 1005 -2.36 47.07 36.98
N GLU A 1006 -2.77 45.84 36.66
CA GLU A 1006 -3.96 45.12 37.17
C GLU A 1006 -5.28 45.65 36.60
N HIS A 1007 -5.76 45.04 35.50
CA HIS A 1007 -7.17 44.73 35.22
C HIS A 1007 -7.30 44.11 33.81
N PHE A 1008 -7.61 42.80 33.71
CA PHE A 1008 -8.56 42.17 32.76
C PHE A 1008 -8.47 40.63 32.81
N LEU A 1009 -9.02 40.07 33.89
CA LEU A 1009 -9.91 38.92 33.77
C LEU A 1009 -11.35 39.47 33.93
N VAL A 1010 -12.34 38.78 33.36
CA VAL A 1010 -13.70 39.29 33.07
C VAL A 1010 -13.75 40.24 31.88
N ASN A 1011 -14.03 39.66 30.70
CA ASN A 1011 -14.85 40.16 29.57
C ASN A 1011 -14.49 39.38 28.29
N LEU A 1012 -15.11 38.20 28.12
CA LEU A 1012 -15.16 37.48 26.83
C LEU A 1012 -16.49 36.71 26.66
N LEU A 1013 -17.56 37.36 27.12
CA LEU A 1013 -18.95 37.17 26.73
C LEU A 1013 -19.48 38.59 26.52
N GLU A 1014 -20.37 38.76 25.54
CA GLU A 1014 -20.76 40.06 24.96
C GLU A 1014 -19.57 40.73 24.20
N ASP A 1015 -19.74 41.30 23.01
CA ASP A 1015 -20.97 41.62 22.28
C ASP A 1015 -20.92 41.29 20.78
N THR A 1016 -22.10 41.03 20.19
CA THR A 1016 -22.28 40.85 18.74
C THR A 1016 -22.97 42.05 18.10
N THR A 1017 -22.42 42.49 16.96
CA THR A 1017 -23.08 43.22 15.86
C THR A 1017 -23.67 44.62 16.11
N LEU A 1018 -23.07 45.61 15.44
CA LEU A 1018 -23.69 46.73 14.71
C LEU A 1018 -22.57 47.26 13.76
N PHE A 1019 -22.68 47.42 12.44
CA PHE A 1019 -23.74 47.94 11.54
C PHE A 1019 -24.18 49.38 11.91
N THR A 1020 -24.42 50.33 10.99
CA THR A 1020 -24.63 50.24 9.53
C THR A 1020 -24.30 51.58 8.83
N SER A 1021 -23.87 51.54 7.57
CA SER A 1021 -24.31 52.50 6.54
C SER A 1021 -24.22 51.81 5.17
N LEU A 1022 -25.20 51.87 4.25
CA LEU A 1022 -26.59 52.38 4.28
C LEU A 1022 -27.56 51.22 3.93
N GLY A 1023 -28.89 51.32 4.16
CA GLY A 1023 -29.79 50.20 3.78
C GLY A 1023 -31.32 50.34 3.87
N TYR A 1024 -31.88 51.05 4.87
CA TYR A 1024 -33.32 51.36 5.05
C TYR A 1024 -34.36 50.22 5.35
N ASN A 1025 -35.39 50.61 6.13
CA ASN A 1025 -36.76 50.05 6.25
C ASN A 1025 -36.99 48.67 6.93
N THR A 1026 -37.96 48.47 7.85
CA THR A 1026 -38.70 49.36 8.79
C THR A 1026 -39.51 48.54 9.83
N MET A 1027 -39.76 49.09 11.04
CA MET A 1027 -40.69 48.61 12.11
C MET A 1027 -40.37 47.24 12.79
N GLY A 1028 -40.65 47.01 14.08
CA GLY A 1028 -41.09 47.94 15.14
C GLY A 1028 -41.69 47.25 16.39
N GLY A 1029 -41.27 47.65 17.59
CA GLY A 1029 -41.79 47.21 18.92
C GLY A 1029 -40.98 46.07 19.58
N THR A 1030 -40.35 46.16 20.76
CA THR A 1030 -40.71 46.64 22.13
C THR A 1030 -41.75 45.77 22.86
N LYS A 1031 -41.59 45.36 24.13
CA LYS A 1031 -40.48 45.48 25.11
C LYS A 1031 -40.76 44.60 26.35
N ASN A 1032 -39.73 44.25 27.12
CA ASN A 1032 -39.72 44.02 28.59
C ASN A 1032 -40.59 42.85 29.17
N GLU A 1033 -40.28 42.20 30.30
CA GLU A 1033 -39.07 42.15 31.16
C GLU A 1033 -39.12 40.92 32.12
N LEU A 1034 -37.94 40.56 32.66
CA LEU A 1034 -37.71 39.93 33.98
C LEU A 1034 -38.47 38.65 34.37
N LEU A 1035 -37.80 37.49 34.20
CA LEU A 1035 -37.13 36.81 35.33
C LEU A 1035 -35.99 35.89 34.84
#